data_AF-A0A522GXJ5-F1
#
_entry.id   AF-A0A522GXJ5-F1
#
_cell.length_a   1.000
_cell.length_b   1.000
_cell.length_c   1.000
_cell.angle_alpha   90.00
_cell.angle_beta   90.00
_cell.angle_gamma   90.00
#
_symmetry.space_group_name_H-M   'P 1'
#
loop_
_entity.id
_entity.type
_entity.pdbx_description
1 polymer ?
#
loop_
_entity_poly.entity_id
_entity_poly.type
_entity_poly.pdbx_seq_one_letter_code
_entity_poly.pdbx_strand_id
1 'polypeptide(L)'
;MATGKTQGRRGNPPLDWRQLLPLAGATVLLALGLLCAWQTWLIAGQAGAVARVHAAQDTVVRALADEIAIQRGKVEKVLAGVDPVSALQDRVKVAAHVQQLLPQVRQVEFYSGDLSEVLHADYRQFGYAKAAQLMSAQTEGGASLAQIVSNGRGKRRLSLVVPLRSAQKVAAWAWVELSFAPLRQRFEAISPAAGRLDLQQGDRQGDMRLLSHGAPSAQAEAPGKPVPGSVFTVAAALPVAFIVLPRSLPLGVLLSLLGLGGGGLLLWWRQRMHRRPVAEPVEDTVLPVKIEKTPAPVRHVPVATAPSAPPTSSEFSVDPSIFRAYDVRGVVGKTLNKDVARALGQSIGMLMNEKGLREIVVGRDGRLSGPELAGALADGLRASGIDVIDVGAVPTPVIYYAAYHFDTGCGVAVTGSHNPPDYNGFKIVVGGETLSEGAIQDLYRRIANGELRSDGAGALREVDIAAEYVEKIASDVLAERSLKVVVDCGNGIPGILAPQVLEGVGCQVIPLYCDVDGTFPNHHPDPSDPDNLEDLILAVKKTGADLGLAFDGDGDRLGVVTRSGEIIYPDRLLMLFARDVLSRQPGATVIYDVKCTSHLKGQILDAGGSPLMWRTGHSLIKAKMRETGAELAGEMSGHFFFKERWYGFDDGIYAAARLLEILAGDLEGRSAEEVFATLPKSVSTPELKIELAEGEHYAFMDTLRQQARFEGATLITIDGLRADWPDGWGLVRASNTTPVLVLRFEADNKAALKRIQQTFRKQLLAVNFKLKLPF
;
A
#
# COMPACT_ATOMS: atom_id res chain seq x y z
N MET A 1 45.53 -64.75 15.70
CA MET A 1 45.50 -65.75 14.61
C MET A 1 44.27 -65.50 13.76
N ALA A 2 44.46 -65.43 12.44
CA ALA A 2 43.44 -65.28 11.40
C ALA A 2 42.38 -66.41 11.49
N THR A 3 41.14 -66.27 11.01
CA THR A 3 40.75 -66.17 9.59
C THR A 3 39.27 -65.74 9.40
N GLY A 4 38.96 -65.33 8.16
CA GLY A 4 37.78 -64.58 7.74
C GLY A 4 36.40 -65.24 7.84
N LYS A 5 35.39 -64.38 7.96
CA LYS A 5 33.96 -64.69 7.76
C LYS A 5 33.48 -64.11 6.43
N THR A 6 32.89 -64.97 5.62
CA THR A 6 32.29 -64.69 4.31
C THR A 6 30.91 -64.03 4.44
N GLN A 7 30.67 -63.05 3.57
CA GLN A 7 29.40 -62.35 3.35
C GLN A 7 28.34 -63.25 2.72
N GLY A 8 27.11 -63.22 3.25
CA GLY A 8 25.89 -63.69 2.59
C GLY A 8 24.91 -62.53 2.37
N ARG A 9 24.73 -62.10 1.12
CA ARG A 9 23.70 -61.13 0.70
C ARG A 9 22.32 -61.83 0.69
N ARG A 10 21.34 -61.31 1.44
CA ARG A 10 19.90 -61.61 1.26
C ARG A 10 19.31 -60.64 0.24
N GLY A 11 18.83 -61.13 -0.91
CA GLY A 11 18.07 -60.35 -1.88
C GLY A 11 16.59 -60.24 -1.48
N ASN A 12 15.97 -59.08 -1.71
CA ASN A 12 14.53 -58.86 -1.53
C ASN A 12 13.71 -59.66 -2.58
N PRO A 13 12.51 -60.17 -2.24
CA PRO A 13 11.67 -60.89 -3.19
C PRO A 13 11.16 -59.95 -4.30
N PRO A 14 10.98 -60.45 -5.54
CA PRO A 14 10.50 -59.64 -6.65
C PRO A 14 9.04 -59.20 -6.45
N LEU A 15 8.77 -57.91 -6.67
CA LEU A 15 7.42 -57.33 -6.68
C LEU A 15 6.57 -57.97 -7.80
N ASP A 16 5.46 -58.60 -7.43
CA ASP A 16 4.52 -59.17 -8.40
C ASP A 16 3.61 -58.08 -8.99
N TRP A 17 4.11 -57.44 -10.05
CA TRP A 17 3.42 -56.37 -10.76
C TRP A 17 2.05 -56.79 -11.31
N ARG A 18 1.82 -58.09 -11.54
CA ARG A 18 0.52 -58.59 -12.01
C ARG A 18 -0.58 -58.45 -10.96
N GLN A 19 -0.23 -58.39 -9.68
CA GLN A 19 -1.17 -58.18 -8.57
C GLN A 19 -1.38 -56.71 -8.23
N LEU A 20 -0.32 -55.90 -8.37
CA LEU A 20 -0.33 -54.49 -7.98
C LEU A 20 -0.98 -53.59 -9.04
N LEU A 21 -0.81 -53.89 -10.33
CA LEU A 21 -1.40 -53.10 -11.42
C LEU A 21 -2.93 -53.01 -11.39
N PRO A 22 -3.69 -54.12 -11.25
CA PRO A 22 -5.16 -54.02 -11.20
C PRO A 22 -5.66 -53.36 -9.92
N LEU A 23 -4.95 -53.50 -8.79
CA LEU A 23 -5.28 -52.81 -7.54
C LEU A 23 -5.02 -51.30 -7.63
N ALA A 24 -3.88 -50.91 -8.20
CA ALA A 24 -3.54 -49.51 -8.44
C ALA A 24 -4.54 -48.87 -9.42
N GLY A 25 -4.85 -49.54 -10.54
CA GLY A 25 -5.84 -49.09 -11.50
C GLY A 25 -7.25 -48.95 -10.90
N ALA A 26 -7.68 -49.91 -10.08
CA ALA A 26 -8.95 -49.82 -9.38
C ALA A 26 -9.00 -48.66 -8.38
N THR A 27 -7.92 -48.45 -7.62
CA THR A 27 -7.83 -47.36 -6.64
C THR A 27 -7.89 -46.00 -7.33
N VAL A 28 -7.18 -45.85 -8.44
CA VAL A 28 -7.22 -44.62 -9.26
C VAL A 28 -8.61 -44.36 -9.81
N LEU A 29 -9.29 -45.37 -10.38
CA LEU A 29 -10.65 -45.21 -10.91
C LEU A 29 -11.68 -44.88 -9.84
N LEU A 30 -11.61 -45.52 -8.66
CA LEU A 30 -12.49 -45.19 -7.54
C LEU A 30 -12.25 -43.77 -7.03
N ALA A 31 -10.99 -43.35 -6.90
CA ALA A 31 -10.65 -41.99 -6.48
C ALA A 31 -11.15 -40.95 -7.50
N LEU A 32 -10.97 -41.21 -8.80
CA LEU A 32 -11.50 -40.36 -9.87
C LEU A 32 -13.04 -40.33 -9.89
N GLY A 33 -13.69 -41.47 -9.65
CA GLY A 33 -15.14 -41.57 -9.55
C GLY A 33 -15.72 -40.78 -8.37
N LEU A 34 -15.09 -40.88 -7.20
CA LEU A 34 -15.45 -40.09 -6.01
C LEU A 34 -15.22 -38.60 -6.22
N LEU A 35 -14.10 -38.22 -6.85
CA LEU A 35 -13.81 -36.85 -7.22
C LEU A 35 -14.89 -36.31 -8.16
N CYS A 36 -15.27 -37.07 -9.19
CA CYS A 36 -16.34 -36.67 -10.11
C CYS A 36 -17.69 -36.52 -9.41
N ALA A 37 -18.01 -37.41 -8.45
CA ALA A 37 -19.26 -37.36 -7.71
C ALA A 37 -19.34 -36.08 -6.83
N TRP A 38 -18.25 -35.77 -6.14
CA TRP A 38 -18.14 -34.54 -5.35
C TRP A 38 -18.23 -33.28 -6.22
N GLN A 39 -17.55 -33.27 -7.37
CA GLN A 39 -17.59 -32.16 -8.33
C GLN A 39 -19.00 -31.97 -8.92
N THR A 40 -19.72 -33.06 -9.19
CA THR A 40 -21.12 -33.03 -9.65
C THR A 40 -22.05 -32.46 -8.58
N TRP A 41 -21.84 -32.80 -7.31
CA TRP A 41 -22.57 -32.22 -6.18
C TRP A 41 -22.32 -30.71 -6.04
N LEU A 42 -21.09 -30.24 -6.22
CA LEU A 42 -20.75 -28.82 -6.23
C LEU A 42 -21.44 -28.06 -7.38
N ILE A 43 -21.49 -28.64 -8.58
CA ILE A 43 -22.21 -28.08 -9.74
C ILE A 43 -23.70 -27.94 -9.43
N ALA A 44 -24.32 -28.96 -8.83
CA ALA A 44 -25.74 -28.94 -8.46
C ALA A 44 -26.06 -27.87 -7.41
N GLY A 45 -25.16 -27.65 -6.44
CA GLY A 45 -25.35 -26.68 -5.36
C GLY A 45 -25.17 -25.20 -5.77
N GLN A 46 -24.43 -24.94 -6.86
CA GLN A 46 -24.03 -23.58 -7.25
C GLN A 46 -25.19 -22.71 -7.73
N ALA A 47 -26.10 -23.25 -8.55
CA ALA A 47 -27.25 -22.48 -9.07
C ALA A 47 -28.17 -21.99 -7.95
N GLY A 48 -28.44 -22.85 -6.96
CA GLY A 48 -29.21 -22.47 -5.77
C GLY A 48 -28.46 -21.47 -4.88
N ALA A 49 -27.13 -21.53 -4.82
CA ALA A 49 -26.33 -20.59 -4.06
C ALA A 49 -26.33 -19.18 -4.67
N VAL A 50 -26.19 -19.06 -5.99
CA VAL A 50 -26.26 -17.79 -6.72
C VAL A 50 -27.63 -17.12 -6.54
N ALA A 51 -28.72 -17.88 -6.73
CA ALA A 51 -30.08 -17.36 -6.56
C ALA A 51 -30.34 -16.81 -5.14
N ARG A 52 -29.78 -17.46 -4.10
CA ARG A 52 -29.87 -16.97 -2.72
C ARG A 52 -29.12 -15.66 -2.49
N VAL A 53 -27.95 -15.48 -3.11
CA VAL A 53 -27.18 -14.23 -3.03
C VAL A 53 -27.94 -13.08 -3.68
N HIS A 54 -28.52 -13.30 -4.88
CA HIS A 54 -29.31 -12.29 -5.56
C HIS A 54 -30.60 -11.94 -4.80
N ALA A 55 -31.27 -12.92 -4.20
CA ALA A 55 -32.43 -12.68 -3.35
C ALA A 55 -32.07 -11.87 -2.08
N ALA A 56 -30.90 -12.16 -1.48
CA ALA A 56 -30.37 -11.38 -0.37
C ALA A 56 -30.05 -9.94 -0.81
N GLN A 57 -29.43 -9.75 -1.98
CA GLN A 57 -29.17 -8.44 -2.58
C GLN A 57 -30.47 -7.62 -2.73
N ASP A 58 -31.53 -8.22 -3.29
CA ASP A 58 -32.82 -7.54 -3.46
C ASP A 58 -33.46 -7.17 -2.12
N THR A 59 -33.33 -8.03 -1.12
CA THR A 59 -33.85 -7.78 0.22
C THR A 59 -33.09 -6.63 0.89
N VAL A 60 -31.76 -6.58 0.74
CA VAL A 60 -30.93 -5.48 1.26
C VAL A 60 -31.29 -4.17 0.57
N VAL A 61 -31.41 -4.15 -0.75
CA VAL A 61 -31.77 -2.94 -1.50
C VAL A 61 -33.09 -2.35 -0.99
N ARG A 62 -34.11 -3.18 -0.81
CA ARG A 62 -35.41 -2.74 -0.26
C ARG A 62 -35.27 -2.24 1.17
N ALA A 63 -34.60 -3.00 2.04
CA ALA A 63 -34.43 -2.63 3.45
C ALA A 63 -33.68 -1.30 3.63
N LEU A 64 -32.67 -1.03 2.80
CA LEU A 64 -31.95 0.24 2.81
C LEU A 64 -32.81 1.38 2.28
N ALA A 65 -33.53 1.18 1.18
CA ALA A 65 -34.44 2.18 0.61
C ALA A 65 -35.55 2.57 1.60
N ASP A 66 -36.15 1.59 2.26
CA ASP A 66 -37.18 1.80 3.29
C ASP A 66 -36.62 2.60 4.47
N GLU A 67 -35.41 2.26 4.94
CA GLU A 67 -34.78 3.00 6.04
C GLU A 67 -34.46 4.44 5.65
N ILE A 68 -33.95 4.69 4.44
CA ILE A 68 -33.71 6.05 3.93
C ILE A 68 -35.01 6.84 3.85
N ALA A 69 -36.09 6.23 3.34
CA ALA A 69 -37.41 6.86 3.27
C ALA A 69 -37.97 7.18 4.66
N ILE A 70 -37.82 6.28 5.64
CA ILE A 70 -38.23 6.51 7.03
C ILE A 70 -37.47 7.68 7.64
N GLN A 71 -36.15 7.73 7.48
CA GLN A 71 -35.33 8.81 8.04
C GLN A 71 -35.67 10.16 7.38
N ARG A 72 -35.80 10.18 6.05
CA ARG A 72 -36.21 11.37 5.30
C ARG A 72 -37.59 11.87 5.74
N GLY A 73 -38.59 10.99 5.83
CA GLY A 73 -39.94 11.36 6.24
C GLY A 73 -40.01 11.93 7.66
N LYS A 74 -39.19 11.44 8.60
CA LYS A 74 -39.07 12.02 9.95
C LYS A 74 -38.51 13.43 9.92
N VAL A 75 -37.47 13.66 9.12
CA VAL A 75 -36.84 14.97 8.96
C VAL A 75 -37.81 15.95 8.28
N GLU A 76 -38.43 15.55 7.18
CA GLU A 76 -39.42 16.36 6.46
C GLU A 76 -40.61 16.75 7.34
N LYS A 77 -41.12 15.83 8.16
CA LYS A 77 -42.24 16.11 9.07
C LYS A 77 -41.92 17.21 10.09
N VAL A 78 -40.69 17.24 10.61
CA VAL A 78 -40.26 18.28 11.56
C VAL A 78 -39.98 19.59 10.84
N LEU A 79 -39.30 19.53 9.69
CA LEU A 79 -38.98 20.72 8.90
C LEU A 79 -40.22 21.39 8.29
N ALA A 80 -41.32 20.66 8.08
CA ALA A 80 -42.59 21.22 7.62
C ALA A 80 -43.17 22.27 8.59
N GLY A 81 -42.80 22.23 9.87
CA GLY A 81 -43.20 23.22 10.88
C GLY A 81 -42.22 24.40 11.02
N VAL A 82 -41.13 24.43 10.26
CA VAL A 82 -40.10 25.47 10.34
C VAL A 82 -40.38 26.56 9.32
N ASP A 83 -40.54 27.80 9.79
CA ASP A 83 -40.68 28.96 8.92
C ASP A 83 -39.34 29.28 8.21
N PRO A 84 -39.30 29.32 6.86
CA PRO A 84 -38.05 29.53 6.11
C PRO A 84 -37.37 30.86 6.39
N VAL A 85 -38.14 31.92 6.68
CA VAL A 85 -37.59 33.26 6.97
C VAL A 85 -36.87 33.25 8.32
N SER A 86 -37.53 32.67 9.33
CA SER A 86 -36.95 32.49 10.68
C SER A 86 -35.69 31.60 10.65
N ALA A 87 -35.68 30.55 9.81
CA ALA A 87 -34.54 29.65 9.67
C ALA A 87 -33.29 30.33 9.11
N LEU A 88 -33.44 31.35 8.25
CA LEU A 88 -32.32 32.10 7.69
C LEU A 88 -31.85 33.26 8.59
N GLN A 89 -32.75 33.85 9.38
CA GLN A 89 -32.44 34.96 10.30
C GLN A 89 -31.68 34.51 11.56
N ASP A 90 -32.03 33.34 12.13
CA ASP A 90 -31.38 32.81 13.33
C ASP A 90 -31.09 31.30 13.16
N ARG A 91 -30.12 31.01 12.28
CA ARG A 91 -29.75 29.65 11.85
C ARG A 91 -29.40 28.75 13.04
N VAL A 92 -28.68 29.28 14.03
CA VAL A 92 -28.18 28.52 15.18
C VAL A 92 -29.33 28.12 16.11
N LYS A 93 -30.23 29.04 16.43
CA LYS A 93 -31.37 28.77 17.32
C LYS A 93 -32.36 27.79 16.69
N VAL A 94 -32.67 27.97 15.41
CA VAL A 94 -33.57 27.07 14.68
C VAL A 94 -32.94 25.68 14.53
N ALA A 95 -31.63 25.60 14.27
CA ALA A 95 -30.91 24.33 14.22
C ALA A 95 -30.97 23.58 15.56
N ALA A 96 -30.75 24.27 16.68
CA ALA A 96 -30.85 23.69 18.02
C ALA A 96 -32.27 23.18 18.33
N HIS A 97 -33.31 23.91 17.91
CA HIS A 97 -34.70 23.49 18.08
C HIS A 97 -35.02 22.22 17.27
N VAL A 98 -34.56 22.14 16.02
CA VAL A 98 -34.73 20.94 15.18
C VAL A 98 -33.99 19.73 15.78
N GLN A 99 -32.79 19.93 16.33
CA GLN A 99 -32.04 18.86 17.01
C GLN A 99 -32.74 18.37 18.29
N GLN A 100 -33.44 19.23 19.03
CA GLN A 100 -34.25 18.82 20.17
C GLN A 100 -35.44 17.94 19.77
N LEU A 101 -36.07 18.24 18.63
CA LEU A 101 -37.20 17.47 18.09
C LEU A 101 -36.75 16.17 17.40
N LEU A 102 -35.50 16.10 16.94
CA LEU A 102 -34.90 14.92 16.28
C LEU A 102 -33.57 14.55 16.93
N PRO A 103 -33.57 13.80 18.05
CA PRO A 103 -32.34 13.43 18.78
C PRO A 103 -31.32 12.62 17.95
N GLN A 104 -31.78 11.98 16.86
CA GLN A 104 -30.95 11.24 15.91
C GLN A 104 -30.16 12.14 14.94
N VAL A 105 -30.54 13.41 14.82
CA VAL A 105 -29.83 14.41 14.01
C VAL A 105 -28.58 14.85 14.78
N ARG A 106 -27.43 14.77 14.11
CA ARG A 106 -26.15 15.19 14.68
C ARG A 106 -25.81 16.63 14.34
N GLN A 107 -26.25 17.09 13.18
CA GLN A 107 -26.01 18.43 12.68
C GLN A 107 -27.13 18.81 11.72
N VAL A 108 -27.55 20.07 11.76
CA VAL A 108 -28.50 20.64 10.80
C VAL A 108 -28.10 22.07 10.51
N GLU A 109 -28.08 22.43 9.24
CA GLU A 109 -27.71 23.76 8.76
C GLU A 109 -28.68 24.23 7.70
N PHE A 110 -28.94 25.53 7.67
CA PHE A 110 -29.91 26.16 6.77
C PHE A 110 -29.21 27.08 5.78
N TYR A 111 -29.68 27.03 4.53
CA TYR A 111 -29.15 27.79 3.39
C TYR A 111 -30.26 28.47 2.61
N SER A 112 -29.95 29.60 2.00
CA SER A 112 -30.87 30.32 1.11
C SER A 112 -31.34 29.45 -0.06
N GLY A 113 -32.53 29.72 -0.59
CA GLY A 113 -33.08 28.96 -1.73
C GLY A 113 -32.24 29.03 -3.01
N ASP A 114 -31.51 30.13 -3.21
CA ASP A 114 -30.60 30.33 -4.35
C ASP A 114 -29.20 29.74 -4.13
N LEU A 115 -28.88 29.33 -2.90
CA LEU A 115 -27.59 28.78 -2.48
C LEU A 115 -26.40 29.71 -2.80
N SER A 116 -26.64 31.02 -2.84
CA SER A 116 -25.60 32.02 -3.12
C SER A 116 -24.43 31.93 -2.15
N GLU A 117 -24.68 31.65 -0.85
CA GLU A 117 -23.60 31.43 0.12
C GLU A 117 -22.79 30.16 -0.13
N VAL A 118 -23.35 29.15 -0.79
CA VAL A 118 -22.62 27.91 -1.12
C VAL A 118 -21.72 28.17 -2.33
N LEU A 119 -22.23 28.85 -3.35
CA LEU A 119 -21.48 29.17 -4.58
C LEU A 119 -20.20 29.98 -4.32
N HIS A 120 -20.22 30.84 -3.30
CA HIS A 120 -19.08 31.71 -2.95
C HIS A 120 -18.33 31.23 -1.70
N ALA A 121 -18.64 30.03 -1.18
CA ALA A 121 -17.96 29.50 -0.01
C ALA A 121 -16.54 29.03 -0.36
N ASP A 122 -15.62 29.15 0.61
CA ASP A 122 -14.39 28.38 0.61
C ASP A 122 -14.73 26.90 0.83
N TYR A 123 -14.68 26.11 -0.25
CA TYR A 123 -15.05 24.69 -0.20
C TYR A 123 -14.12 23.83 0.67
N ARG A 124 -12.90 24.30 0.97
CA ARG A 124 -12.00 23.63 1.91
C ARG A 124 -12.60 23.63 3.32
N GLN A 125 -13.18 24.76 3.74
CA GLN A 125 -13.83 24.89 5.05
C GLN A 125 -15.29 24.42 5.03
N PHE A 126 -16.00 24.62 3.92
CA PHE A 126 -17.42 24.30 3.78
C PHE A 126 -17.68 22.79 3.62
N GLY A 127 -16.74 22.07 3.02
CA GLY A 127 -16.82 20.64 2.73
C GLY A 127 -17.39 20.35 1.34
N TYR A 128 -16.55 19.79 0.47
CA TYR A 128 -16.87 19.50 -0.94
C TYR A 128 -18.10 18.59 -1.14
N ALA A 129 -18.27 17.56 -0.31
CA ALA A 129 -19.40 16.64 -0.44
C ALA A 129 -20.74 17.30 -0.09
N LYS A 130 -20.72 18.22 0.88
CA LYS A 130 -21.88 18.99 1.32
C LYS A 130 -22.28 20.04 0.28
N ALA A 131 -21.30 20.77 -0.26
CA ALA A 131 -21.53 21.72 -1.35
C ALA A 131 -22.15 21.02 -2.58
N ALA A 132 -21.56 19.90 -3.02
CA ALA A 132 -22.07 19.14 -4.16
C ALA A 132 -23.52 18.66 -3.97
N GLN A 133 -23.86 18.20 -2.76
CA GLN A 133 -25.22 17.74 -2.44
C GLN A 133 -26.24 18.88 -2.45
N LEU A 134 -25.87 20.04 -1.91
CA LEU A 134 -26.72 21.23 -1.92
C LEU A 134 -26.96 21.72 -3.36
N MET A 135 -25.90 21.77 -4.17
CA MET A 135 -26.00 22.19 -5.58
C MET A 135 -26.85 21.22 -6.41
N SER A 136 -26.69 19.90 -6.23
CA SER A 136 -27.53 18.87 -6.90
C SER A 136 -29.01 19.00 -6.50
N ALA A 137 -29.30 19.35 -5.24
CA ALA A 137 -30.68 19.55 -4.77
C ALA A 137 -31.41 20.67 -5.52
N GLN A 138 -30.68 21.73 -5.91
CA GLN A 138 -31.20 22.87 -6.67
C GLN A 138 -31.57 22.47 -8.11
N THR A 139 -30.76 21.62 -8.75
CA THR A 139 -30.99 21.17 -10.13
C THR A 139 -32.09 20.12 -10.26
N GLU A 140 -32.31 19.29 -9.23
CA GLU A 140 -33.23 18.14 -9.26
C GLU A 140 -34.63 18.43 -8.68
N GLY A 141 -35.04 19.71 -8.60
CA GLY A 141 -36.39 20.09 -8.15
C GLY A 141 -36.69 19.76 -6.68
N GLY A 142 -35.65 19.54 -5.86
CA GLY A 142 -35.75 19.27 -4.42
C GLY A 142 -35.78 17.81 -3.99
N ALA A 143 -35.47 16.87 -4.90
CA ALA A 143 -35.32 15.46 -4.57
C ALA A 143 -33.84 15.03 -4.47
N SER A 144 -33.05 15.67 -3.60
CA SER A 144 -31.63 15.32 -3.47
C SER A 144 -31.46 13.89 -2.96
N LEU A 145 -30.57 13.12 -3.58
CA LEU A 145 -30.21 11.79 -3.12
C LEU A 145 -29.49 11.82 -1.76
N ALA A 146 -29.80 10.85 -0.91
CA ALA A 146 -29.08 10.64 0.34
C ALA A 146 -27.66 10.13 0.04
N GLN A 147 -26.67 10.62 0.78
CA GLN A 147 -25.27 10.18 0.65
C GLN A 147 -24.61 10.02 2.02
N ILE A 148 -23.52 9.25 2.08
CA ILE A 148 -22.64 9.19 3.24
C ILE A 148 -21.57 10.26 3.11
N VAL A 149 -21.37 11.01 4.19
CA VAL A 149 -20.25 11.92 4.38
C VAL A 149 -19.36 11.38 5.50
N SER A 150 -18.06 11.50 5.33
CA SER A 150 -17.08 11.19 6.36
C SER A 150 -16.72 12.48 7.09
N ASN A 151 -16.78 12.48 8.41
CA ASN A 151 -16.06 13.49 9.18
C ASN A 151 -14.62 12.99 9.42
N GLY A 152 -13.63 13.89 9.52
CA GLY A 152 -12.19 13.59 9.67
C GLY A 152 -11.78 12.78 10.92
N ARG A 153 -12.68 11.97 11.51
CA ARG A 153 -12.42 10.97 12.56
C ARG A 153 -12.90 9.57 12.16
N GLY A 154 -13.09 9.30 10.86
CA GLY A 154 -13.55 8.01 10.33
C GLY A 154 -15.01 7.65 10.68
N LYS A 155 -15.80 8.59 11.22
CA LYS A 155 -17.22 8.35 11.54
C LYS A 155 -18.08 8.75 10.35
N ARG A 156 -18.63 7.73 9.70
CA ARG A 156 -19.61 7.87 8.60
C ARG A 156 -20.95 8.39 9.10
N ARG A 157 -21.52 9.37 8.41
CA ARG A 157 -22.84 9.96 8.69
C ARG A 157 -23.68 9.94 7.42
N LEU A 158 -24.99 9.76 7.58
CA LEU A 158 -25.96 9.89 6.49
C LEU A 158 -26.33 11.36 6.36
N SER A 159 -26.20 11.94 5.18
CA SER A 159 -26.57 13.33 4.91
C SER A 159 -27.77 13.42 3.97
N LEU A 160 -28.68 14.34 4.26
CA LEU A 160 -29.89 14.62 3.49
C LEU A 160 -29.99 16.14 3.24
N VAL A 161 -30.47 16.53 2.06
CA VAL A 161 -30.93 17.90 1.81
C VAL A 161 -32.46 17.87 1.68
N VAL A 162 -33.12 18.80 2.38
CA VAL A 162 -34.58 18.90 2.42
C VAL A 162 -35.00 20.35 2.12
N PRO A 163 -35.91 20.58 1.14
CA PRO A 163 -36.39 21.92 0.83
C PRO A 163 -37.38 22.43 1.87
N LEU A 164 -37.21 23.67 2.31
CA LEU A 164 -38.20 24.45 3.04
C LEU A 164 -38.96 25.32 2.04
N ARG A 165 -40.26 25.04 1.87
CA ARG A 165 -41.09 25.69 0.85
C ARG A 165 -41.97 26.78 1.44
N SER A 166 -42.08 27.90 0.74
CA SER A 166 -43.08 28.95 0.96
C SER A 166 -43.82 29.22 -0.35
N ALA A 167 -45.16 29.21 -0.33
CA ALA A 167 -46.01 29.38 -1.52
C ALA A 167 -45.59 28.52 -2.73
N GLN A 168 -45.29 27.23 -2.50
CA GLN A 168 -44.81 26.24 -3.50
C GLN A 168 -43.43 26.48 -4.12
N LYS A 169 -42.71 27.56 -3.77
CA LYS A 169 -41.31 27.77 -4.14
C LYS A 169 -40.37 27.36 -3.01
N VAL A 170 -39.19 26.84 -3.35
CA VAL A 170 -38.15 26.54 -2.35
C VAL A 170 -37.56 27.87 -1.87
N ALA A 171 -37.78 28.20 -0.60
CA ALA A 171 -37.32 29.44 0.01
C ALA A 171 -36.00 29.25 0.75
N ALA A 172 -35.75 28.05 1.29
CA ALA A 172 -34.50 27.68 1.95
C ALA A 172 -34.25 26.16 1.80
N TRP A 173 -33.03 25.74 2.08
CA TRP A 173 -32.61 24.34 2.14
C TRP A 173 -32.09 24.00 3.53
N ALA A 174 -32.49 22.85 4.06
CA ALA A 174 -31.88 22.27 5.25
C ALA A 174 -30.96 21.12 4.85
N TRP A 175 -29.69 21.22 5.21
CA TRP A 175 -28.75 20.10 5.17
C TRP A 175 -28.70 19.43 6.54
N VAL A 176 -28.95 18.13 6.59
CA VAL A 176 -29.15 17.37 7.83
C VAL A 176 -28.23 16.16 7.86
N GLU A 177 -27.45 16.02 8.93
CA GLU A 177 -26.66 14.84 9.22
C GLU A 177 -27.32 13.93 10.25
N LEU A 178 -27.38 12.65 9.93
CA LEU A 178 -27.98 11.57 10.70
C LEU A 178 -26.93 10.48 11.00
N SER A 179 -27.21 9.69 12.04
CA SER A 179 -26.40 8.50 12.35
C SER A 179 -26.43 7.48 11.21
N PHE A 180 -25.28 6.90 10.85
CA PHE A 180 -25.19 5.79 9.89
C PHE A 180 -25.58 4.42 10.50
N ALA A 181 -25.73 4.35 11.82
CA ALA A 181 -25.99 3.07 12.51
C ALA A 181 -27.24 2.32 12.03
N PRO A 182 -28.40 2.96 11.78
CA PRO A 182 -29.59 2.25 11.30
C PRO A 182 -29.39 1.56 9.94
N LEU A 183 -28.75 2.25 8.99
CA LEU A 183 -28.41 1.69 7.68
C LEU A 183 -27.45 0.49 7.80
N ARG A 184 -26.41 0.63 8.63
CA ARG A 184 -25.48 -0.48 8.92
C ARG A 184 -26.23 -1.70 9.48
N GLN A 185 -27.10 -1.49 10.45
CA GLN A 185 -27.87 -2.57 11.07
C GLN A 185 -28.78 -3.28 10.06
N ARG A 186 -29.44 -2.54 9.15
CA ARG A 186 -30.27 -3.13 8.08
C ARG A 186 -29.45 -3.94 7.10
N PHE A 187 -28.26 -3.45 6.74
CA PHE A 187 -27.34 -4.13 5.83
C PHE A 187 -26.80 -5.44 6.43
N GLU A 188 -26.32 -5.39 7.67
CA GLU A 188 -25.69 -6.54 8.35
C GLU A 188 -26.71 -7.59 8.81
N ALA A 189 -28.00 -7.25 8.94
CA ALA A 189 -29.05 -8.18 9.34
C ALA A 189 -29.37 -9.24 8.28
N ILE A 190 -28.99 -9.02 7.01
CA ILE A 190 -29.36 -9.89 5.89
C ILE A 190 -28.15 -10.70 5.46
N SER A 191 -28.19 -12.01 5.74
CA SER A 191 -27.10 -12.92 5.37
C SER A 191 -27.07 -13.16 3.85
N PRO A 192 -25.91 -13.02 3.19
CA PRO A 192 -25.72 -13.31 1.77
C PRO A 192 -25.50 -14.80 1.51
N ALA A 193 -25.82 -15.68 2.47
CA ALA A 193 -25.52 -17.10 2.44
C ALA A 193 -24.02 -17.36 2.16
N ALA A 194 -23.69 -18.02 1.05
CA ALA A 194 -22.31 -18.36 0.67
C ALA A 194 -21.60 -17.27 -0.16
N GLY A 195 -22.30 -16.20 -0.55
CA GLY A 195 -21.73 -15.07 -1.28
C GLY A 195 -21.31 -13.92 -0.36
N ARG A 196 -21.14 -12.74 -0.96
CA ARG A 196 -20.89 -11.48 -0.26
C ARG A 196 -21.69 -10.35 -0.89
N LEU A 197 -22.15 -9.40 -0.09
CA LEU A 197 -22.76 -8.16 -0.52
C LEU A 197 -21.88 -7.00 -0.11
N ASP A 198 -21.73 -6.03 -1.00
CA ASP A 198 -20.94 -4.83 -0.79
C ASP A 198 -21.85 -3.61 -0.99
N LEU A 199 -22.06 -2.81 0.06
CA LEU A 199 -22.73 -1.50 -0.04
C LEU A 199 -21.71 -0.49 -0.54
N GLN A 200 -22.03 0.22 -1.60
CA GLN A 200 -21.15 1.18 -2.26
C GLN A 200 -21.86 2.52 -2.46
N GLN A 201 -21.09 3.57 -2.70
CA GLN A 201 -21.53 4.92 -3.00
C GLN A 201 -20.65 5.50 -4.10
N GLY A 202 -21.23 5.98 -5.19
CA GLY A 202 -20.49 6.53 -6.32
C GLY A 202 -21.36 6.70 -7.56
N ASP A 203 -20.79 7.31 -8.61
CA ASP A 203 -21.38 7.26 -9.94
C ASP A 203 -20.81 6.07 -10.73
N ARG A 204 -21.33 5.86 -11.94
CA ARG A 204 -21.00 4.72 -12.83
C ARG A 204 -19.51 4.54 -13.15
N GLN A 205 -18.61 5.43 -12.71
CA GLN A 205 -17.16 5.37 -12.95
C GLN A 205 -16.29 5.19 -11.68
N GLY A 206 -16.86 5.07 -10.48
CA GLY A 206 -16.09 4.81 -9.26
C GLY A 206 -16.95 4.64 -8.01
N ASP A 207 -17.30 3.40 -7.69
CA ASP A 207 -18.09 3.04 -6.52
C ASP A 207 -17.19 2.89 -5.27
N MET A 208 -17.25 3.83 -4.32
CA MET A 208 -16.60 3.73 -3.01
C MET A 208 -17.30 2.66 -2.16
N ARG A 209 -16.57 1.65 -1.67
CA ARG A 209 -17.15 0.63 -0.81
C ARG A 209 -17.37 1.14 0.63
N LEU A 210 -18.63 1.23 1.02
CA LEU A 210 -19.07 1.56 2.36
C LEU A 210 -19.04 0.32 3.27
N LEU A 211 -19.86 -0.70 3.03
CA LEU A 211 -19.91 -1.89 3.90
C LEU A 211 -19.68 -3.15 3.10
N SER A 212 -19.21 -4.21 3.76
CA SER A 212 -19.07 -5.55 3.18
C SER A 212 -19.57 -6.59 4.16
N HIS A 213 -20.41 -7.51 3.70
CA HIS A 213 -20.95 -8.58 4.53
C HIS A 213 -20.97 -9.89 3.73
N GLY A 214 -20.36 -10.95 4.24
CA GLY A 214 -20.30 -12.29 3.61
C GLY A 214 -18.89 -12.85 3.38
N ALA A 215 -18.79 -13.83 2.48
CA ALA A 215 -17.56 -14.59 2.26
C ALA A 215 -16.48 -13.80 1.47
N PRO A 216 -15.26 -13.63 2.00
CA PRO A 216 -14.21 -12.87 1.32
C PRO A 216 -13.71 -13.52 0.03
N SER A 217 -13.89 -14.84 -0.13
CA SER A 217 -13.53 -15.61 -1.33
C SER A 217 -14.55 -15.52 -2.47
N ALA A 218 -15.68 -14.83 -2.27
CA ALA A 218 -16.68 -14.63 -3.30
C ALA A 218 -16.18 -13.66 -4.39
N GLN A 219 -16.52 -13.93 -5.65
CA GLN A 219 -16.08 -13.13 -6.80
C GLN A 219 -17.13 -12.08 -7.14
N ALA A 220 -16.71 -10.81 -7.17
CA ALA A 220 -17.60 -9.68 -7.44
C ALA A 220 -18.25 -9.78 -8.84
N GLU A 221 -19.53 -9.45 -8.90
CA GLU A 221 -20.33 -9.30 -10.11
C GLU A 221 -20.59 -7.81 -10.36
N ALA A 222 -20.53 -7.38 -11.63
CA ALA A 222 -20.83 -6.01 -12.03
C ALA A 222 -22.00 -5.99 -13.03
N PRO A 223 -22.92 -4.99 -12.96
CA PRO A 223 -23.01 -3.88 -11.99
C PRO A 223 -23.87 -4.18 -10.76
N GLY A 224 -23.68 -3.42 -9.67
CA GLY A 224 -24.52 -3.47 -8.46
C GLY A 224 -25.94 -2.93 -8.69
N LYS A 225 -26.87 -3.24 -7.76
CA LYS A 225 -28.26 -2.76 -7.82
C LYS A 225 -28.40 -1.41 -7.09
N PRO A 226 -28.99 -0.38 -7.70
CA PRO A 226 -29.16 0.92 -7.07
C PRO A 226 -30.16 0.87 -5.92
N VAL A 227 -29.92 1.66 -4.87
CA VAL A 227 -30.84 1.85 -3.74
C VAL A 227 -31.67 3.11 -3.98
N PRO A 228 -33.00 3.00 -4.14
CA PRO A 228 -33.86 4.16 -4.34
C PRO A 228 -33.71 5.23 -3.24
N GLY A 229 -33.65 6.50 -3.63
CA GLY A 229 -33.55 7.64 -2.71
C GLY A 229 -32.15 7.97 -2.21
N SER A 230 -31.12 7.26 -2.69
CA SER A 230 -29.70 7.53 -2.39
C SER A 230 -28.79 7.38 -3.61
N VAL A 231 -27.53 7.78 -3.43
CA VAL A 231 -26.42 7.49 -4.35
C VAL A 231 -25.81 6.10 -4.10
N PHE A 232 -26.52 5.19 -3.42
CA PHE A 232 -25.96 3.90 -3.02
C PHE A 232 -26.24 2.81 -4.05
N THR A 233 -25.30 1.88 -4.17
CA THR A 233 -25.44 0.64 -4.92
C THR A 233 -25.12 -0.54 -4.01
N VAL A 234 -25.79 -1.68 -4.20
CA VAL A 234 -25.48 -2.94 -3.52
C VAL A 234 -24.93 -3.90 -4.55
N ALA A 235 -23.63 -4.14 -4.51
CA ALA A 235 -22.96 -5.13 -5.35
C ALA A 235 -23.07 -6.53 -4.73
N ALA A 236 -23.17 -7.55 -5.58
CA ALA A 236 -23.16 -8.94 -5.18
C ALA A 236 -21.85 -9.60 -5.62
N ALA A 237 -21.35 -10.49 -4.79
CA ALA A 237 -20.23 -11.36 -5.10
C ALA A 237 -20.68 -12.81 -4.93
N LEU A 238 -20.47 -13.60 -5.97
CA LEU A 238 -20.98 -14.97 -6.07
C LEU A 238 -19.98 -15.97 -5.46
N PRO A 239 -20.47 -17.04 -4.81
CA PRO A 239 -19.61 -18.10 -4.30
C PRO A 239 -18.86 -18.80 -5.43
N VAL A 240 -17.55 -18.92 -5.29
CA VAL A 240 -16.70 -19.64 -6.24
C VAL A 240 -16.50 -21.08 -5.74
N ALA A 241 -17.09 -22.04 -6.43
CA ALA A 241 -16.77 -23.45 -6.25
C ALA A 241 -15.64 -23.84 -7.21
N PHE A 242 -14.63 -24.54 -6.69
CA PHE A 242 -13.55 -25.10 -7.51
C PHE A 242 -14.09 -26.32 -8.30
N ILE A 243 -14.52 -26.06 -9.54
CA ILE A 243 -15.11 -27.06 -10.42
C ILE A 243 -14.17 -27.31 -11.60
N VAL A 244 -13.64 -28.53 -11.70
CA VAL A 244 -12.70 -29.00 -12.74
C VAL A 244 -13.45 -29.72 -13.87
N LEU A 245 -14.62 -30.29 -13.58
CA LEU A 245 -15.47 -30.92 -14.60
C LEU A 245 -16.21 -29.87 -15.44
N PRO A 246 -16.54 -30.17 -16.71
CA PRO A 246 -17.51 -29.37 -17.46
C PRO A 246 -18.78 -29.20 -16.63
N ARG A 247 -19.37 -27.99 -16.61
CA ARG A 247 -20.57 -27.66 -15.82
C ARG A 247 -21.84 -28.30 -16.39
N SER A 248 -21.83 -29.62 -16.49
CA SER A 248 -22.89 -30.46 -17.02
C SER A 248 -23.18 -31.56 -16.00
N LEU A 249 -24.32 -31.44 -15.32
CA LEU A 249 -24.82 -32.45 -14.39
C LEU A 249 -24.87 -33.86 -15.00
N PRO A 250 -25.43 -34.09 -16.21
CA PRO A 250 -25.50 -35.45 -16.76
C PRO A 250 -24.12 -36.03 -17.05
N LEU A 251 -23.16 -35.21 -17.50
CA LEU A 251 -21.79 -35.66 -17.74
C LEU A 251 -21.05 -35.99 -16.44
N GLY A 252 -21.22 -35.17 -15.40
CA GLY A 252 -20.64 -35.41 -14.09
C GLY A 252 -21.14 -36.71 -13.44
N VAL A 253 -22.45 -36.97 -13.53
CA VAL A 253 -23.05 -38.24 -13.07
C VAL A 253 -22.48 -39.42 -13.86
N LEU A 254 -22.39 -39.31 -15.19
CA LEU A 254 -21.85 -40.36 -16.05
C LEU A 254 -20.40 -40.72 -15.69
N LEU A 255 -19.53 -39.71 -15.55
CA LEU A 255 -18.12 -39.90 -15.19
C LEU A 255 -17.95 -40.52 -13.80
N SER A 256 -18.81 -40.13 -12.85
CA SER A 256 -18.85 -40.71 -11.50
C SER A 256 -19.18 -42.19 -11.55
N LEU A 257 -20.21 -42.57 -12.33
CA LEU A 257 -20.62 -43.96 -12.52
C LEU A 257 -19.54 -44.79 -13.23
N LEU A 258 -18.88 -44.23 -14.25
CA LEU A 258 -17.80 -44.90 -14.96
C LEU A 258 -16.56 -45.15 -14.07
N GLY A 259 -16.17 -44.16 -13.26
CA GLY A 259 -15.03 -44.30 -12.34
C GLY A 259 -15.32 -45.29 -11.20
N LEU A 260 -16.47 -45.15 -10.53
CA LEU A 260 -16.87 -46.04 -9.44
C LEU A 260 -17.15 -47.47 -9.93
N GLY A 261 -17.88 -47.60 -11.04
CA GLY A 261 -18.21 -48.88 -11.67
C GLY A 261 -16.99 -49.58 -12.24
N GLY A 262 -16.11 -48.86 -12.95
CA GLY A 262 -14.87 -49.40 -13.51
C GLY A 262 -13.88 -49.85 -12.42
N GLY A 263 -13.73 -49.07 -11.35
CA GLY A 263 -12.92 -49.45 -10.19
C GLY A 263 -13.46 -50.69 -9.47
N GLY A 264 -14.78 -50.75 -9.25
CA GLY A 264 -15.45 -51.94 -8.69
C GLY A 264 -15.29 -53.18 -9.55
N LEU A 265 -15.42 -53.04 -10.88
CA LEU A 265 -15.25 -54.14 -11.84
C LEU A 265 -13.82 -54.70 -11.83
N LEU A 266 -12.80 -53.83 -11.74
CA LEU A 266 -11.40 -54.25 -11.63
C LEU A 266 -11.10 -54.98 -10.31
N LEU A 267 -11.66 -54.53 -9.19
CA LEU A 267 -11.54 -55.23 -7.90
C LEU A 267 -12.22 -56.60 -7.94
N TRP A 268 -13.41 -56.67 -8.55
CA TRP A 268 -14.14 -57.92 -8.73
C TRP A 268 -13.40 -58.90 -9.65
N TRP A 269 -12.84 -58.42 -10.77
CA TRP A 269 -12.04 -59.23 -11.68
C TRP A 269 -10.78 -59.77 -11.00
N ARG A 270 -10.11 -58.95 -10.18
CA ARG A 270 -8.99 -59.36 -9.33
C ARG A 270 -9.37 -60.46 -8.34
N GLN A 271 -10.52 -60.34 -7.67
CA GLN A 271 -11.00 -61.39 -6.75
C GLN A 271 -11.33 -62.70 -7.48
N ARG A 272 -11.86 -62.61 -8.71
CA ARG A 272 -12.17 -63.78 -9.54
C ARG A 272 -10.92 -64.53 -10.01
N MET A 273 -9.85 -63.82 -10.34
CA MET A 273 -8.56 -64.40 -10.73
C MET A 273 -7.86 -65.16 -9.59
N HIS A 274 -8.25 -64.93 -8.33
CA HIS A 274 -7.63 -65.51 -7.15
C HIS A 274 -8.45 -66.62 -6.46
N ARG A 275 -9.49 -67.16 -7.08
CA ARG A 275 -10.12 -68.39 -6.57
C ARG A 275 -9.33 -69.63 -7.02
N ARG A 276 -8.45 -70.14 -6.14
CA ARG A 276 -8.00 -71.55 -6.14
C ARG A 276 -8.38 -72.23 -4.81
N PRO A 277 -8.63 -73.56 -4.82
CA PRO A 277 -9.33 -74.27 -3.75
C PRO A 277 -8.44 -74.56 -2.53
N VAL A 278 -9.09 -74.69 -1.39
CA VAL A 278 -8.55 -75.01 -0.06
C VAL A 278 -8.25 -76.51 0.08
N ALA A 279 -7.18 -76.85 0.79
CA ALA A 279 -7.06 -78.06 1.62
C ALA A 279 -6.12 -77.77 2.83
N GLU A 280 -6.55 -78.21 4.02
CA GLU A 280 -6.10 -77.92 5.39
C GLU A 280 -5.04 -78.93 5.95
N PRO A 281 -4.77 -79.06 7.27
CA PRO A 281 -4.24 -78.10 8.27
C PRO A 281 -3.03 -78.67 9.07
N VAL A 282 -2.31 -77.84 9.85
CA VAL A 282 -1.63 -78.29 11.09
C VAL A 282 -1.75 -77.19 12.16
N GLU A 283 -2.17 -77.61 13.35
CA GLU A 283 -2.36 -76.86 14.60
C GLU A 283 -1.08 -76.17 15.11
N ASP A 284 -1.21 -75.02 15.80
CA ASP A 284 -1.03 -75.05 17.25
C ASP A 284 -1.41 -73.74 18.00
N THR A 285 -2.21 -73.98 19.03
CA THR A 285 -2.30 -73.32 20.36
C THR A 285 -2.60 -71.82 20.52
N VAL A 286 -3.71 -71.60 21.23
CA VAL A 286 -4.26 -70.37 21.83
C VAL A 286 -3.48 -70.01 23.11
N LEU A 287 -3.32 -68.72 23.43
CA LEU A 287 -3.61 -68.14 24.76
C LEU A 287 -3.61 -66.58 24.72
N PRO A 288 -4.41 -65.89 25.57
CA PRO A 288 -4.90 -64.55 25.30
C PRO A 288 -4.15 -63.40 26.02
N VAL A 289 -4.44 -62.19 25.52
CA VAL A 289 -4.06 -60.87 25.99
C VAL A 289 -4.32 -60.65 27.49
N LYS A 290 -3.38 -60.01 28.18
CA LYS A 290 -3.61 -59.34 29.47
C LYS A 290 -3.05 -57.91 29.45
N ILE A 291 -3.88 -57.01 29.96
CA ILE A 291 -3.71 -55.56 30.12
C ILE A 291 -2.72 -55.26 31.23
N GLU A 292 -1.85 -54.24 31.08
CA GLU A 292 -1.52 -53.35 32.21
C GLU A 292 -0.92 -52.01 31.79
N LYS A 293 -1.21 -51.00 32.63
CA LYS A 293 -0.90 -49.58 32.53
C LYS A 293 0.42 -49.25 33.26
N THR A 294 0.79 -47.96 33.15
CA THR A 294 1.64 -47.12 34.04
C THR A 294 3.15 -47.09 33.77
N PRO A 295 3.93 -46.07 34.23
CA PRO A 295 3.71 -44.60 34.34
C PRO A 295 4.85 -43.72 33.75
N ALA A 296 4.56 -42.41 33.71
CA ALA A 296 5.37 -41.16 33.71
C ALA A 296 6.93 -41.15 33.67
N PRO A 297 7.55 -40.12 33.04
CA PRO A 297 8.91 -39.70 33.32
C PRO A 297 9.03 -38.49 34.26
N VAL A 298 10.21 -38.45 34.87
CA VAL A 298 10.70 -37.71 36.03
C VAL A 298 10.87 -36.19 35.79
N ARG A 299 10.69 -35.45 36.89
CA ARG A 299 10.82 -34.01 37.09
C ARG A 299 12.31 -33.63 37.23
N HIS A 300 12.81 -32.73 36.39
CA HIS A 300 14.13 -32.11 36.58
C HIS A 300 14.02 -30.85 37.45
N VAL A 301 14.92 -30.76 38.43
CA VAL A 301 15.12 -29.63 39.34
C VAL A 301 16.01 -28.57 38.67
N PRO A 302 15.66 -27.27 38.69
CA PRO A 302 16.60 -26.22 38.32
C PRO A 302 17.48 -25.85 39.52
N VAL A 303 18.78 -25.76 39.26
CA VAL A 303 19.81 -25.26 40.18
C VAL A 303 19.67 -23.74 40.29
N ALA A 304 19.72 -23.24 41.53
CA ALA A 304 19.70 -21.83 41.86
C ALA A 304 21.05 -21.16 41.57
N THR A 305 21.02 -19.99 40.93
CA THR A 305 22.13 -19.04 40.87
C THR A 305 21.79 -17.78 41.66
N ALA A 306 22.79 -17.30 42.41
CA ALA A 306 22.70 -16.20 43.36
C ALA A 306 22.52 -14.81 42.67
N PRO A 307 21.95 -13.81 43.38
CA PRO A 307 21.68 -12.49 42.82
C PRO A 307 22.94 -11.62 42.76
N SER A 308 23.23 -11.08 41.58
CA SER A 308 24.20 -10.00 41.39
C SER A 308 23.61 -8.65 41.83
N ALA A 309 24.41 -7.86 42.55
CA ALA A 309 24.10 -6.50 42.98
C ALA A 309 23.73 -5.57 41.80
N PRO A 310 22.94 -4.50 42.04
CA PRO A 310 22.50 -3.60 40.97
C PRO A 310 23.66 -2.70 40.49
N PRO A 311 23.84 -2.48 39.18
CA PRO A 311 24.73 -1.43 38.71
C PRO A 311 24.09 -0.06 38.95
N THR A 312 24.78 0.76 39.73
CA THR A 312 24.59 2.20 39.82
C THR A 312 25.30 2.91 38.68
N SER A 313 24.57 3.12 37.59
CA SER A 313 24.59 4.29 36.69
C SER A 313 23.67 3.89 35.54
N SER A 314 22.69 4.73 35.18
CA SER A 314 21.94 4.51 33.94
C SER A 314 22.91 4.74 32.79
N GLU A 315 23.61 3.70 32.33
CA GLU A 315 24.35 3.74 31.07
C GLU A 315 23.34 4.14 29.99
N PHE A 316 23.61 5.27 29.34
CA PHE A 316 22.84 5.69 28.19
C PHE A 316 23.01 4.63 27.09
N SER A 317 21.94 3.91 26.79
CA SER A 317 21.91 2.83 25.81
C SER A 317 20.97 3.19 24.68
N VAL A 318 21.42 2.98 23.44
CA VAL A 318 20.63 3.23 22.23
C VAL A 318 20.20 1.88 21.64
N ASP A 319 18.93 1.79 21.23
CA ASP A 319 18.39 0.60 20.60
C ASP A 319 19.06 0.38 19.22
N PRO A 320 19.80 -0.72 18.98
CA PRO A 320 20.44 -0.97 17.69
C PRO A 320 19.45 -1.05 16.53
N SER A 321 18.19 -1.40 16.78
CA SER A 321 17.17 -1.56 15.75
C SER A 321 16.79 -0.25 15.06
N ILE A 322 17.11 0.93 15.63
CA ILE A 322 16.83 2.20 14.94
C ILE A 322 17.84 2.51 13.84
N PHE A 323 19.01 1.86 13.82
CA PHE A 323 20.03 2.03 12.80
C PHE A 323 19.75 1.06 11.65
N ARG A 324 19.00 1.54 10.65
CA ARG A 324 18.53 0.73 9.51
C ARG A 324 19.57 0.74 8.37
N ALA A 325 19.20 0.16 7.23
CA ALA A 325 20.13 0.07 6.09
C ALA A 325 20.41 1.42 5.41
N TYR A 326 19.50 2.39 5.45
CA TYR A 326 19.64 3.65 4.66
C TYR A 326 19.49 4.92 5.49
N ASP A 327 18.97 4.79 6.71
CA ASP A 327 18.65 5.88 7.61
C ASP A 327 18.63 5.40 9.07
N VAL A 328 18.43 6.34 9.99
CA VAL A 328 18.10 6.05 11.38
C VAL A 328 16.61 6.33 11.57
N ARG A 329 15.82 5.38 12.10
CA ARG A 329 14.37 5.50 12.25
C ARG A 329 13.87 4.86 13.54
N GLY A 330 13.06 5.59 14.31
CA GLY A 330 12.48 5.08 15.54
C GLY A 330 11.15 5.71 15.91
N VAL A 331 10.56 5.20 16.99
CA VAL A 331 9.31 5.74 17.55
C VAL A 331 9.66 6.67 18.69
N VAL A 332 9.18 7.91 18.60
CA VAL A 332 9.46 8.97 19.57
C VAL A 332 8.90 8.60 20.94
N GLY A 333 9.71 8.75 21.98
CA GLY A 333 9.36 8.37 23.35
C GLY A 333 9.47 6.87 23.66
N LYS A 334 9.82 6.04 22.67
CA LYS A 334 10.11 4.60 22.86
C LYS A 334 11.57 4.28 22.55
N THR A 335 11.93 4.38 21.27
CA THR A 335 13.28 4.05 20.77
C THR A 335 14.05 5.27 20.30
N LEU A 336 13.37 6.40 20.09
CA LEU A 336 13.96 7.66 19.68
C LEU A 336 13.59 8.78 20.67
N ASN A 337 14.57 9.58 21.08
CA ASN A 337 14.39 10.73 21.96
C ASN A 337 15.54 11.75 21.76
N LYS A 338 15.49 12.87 22.48
CA LYS A 338 16.49 13.94 22.40
C LYS A 338 17.92 13.48 22.71
N ASP A 339 18.11 12.55 23.64
CA ASP A 339 19.45 12.11 24.05
C ASP A 339 20.06 11.21 22.96
N VAL A 340 19.24 10.38 22.32
CA VAL A 340 19.59 9.63 21.10
C VAL A 340 19.98 10.56 19.96
N ALA A 341 19.18 11.62 19.71
CA ALA A 341 19.49 12.60 18.67
C ALA A 341 20.83 13.32 18.93
N ARG A 342 21.09 13.72 20.18
CA ARG A 342 22.35 14.35 20.57
C ARG A 342 23.55 13.41 20.40
N ALA A 343 23.44 12.16 20.84
CA ALA A 343 24.49 11.16 20.69
C ALA A 343 24.78 10.87 19.20
N LEU A 344 23.73 10.81 18.37
CA LEU A 344 23.88 10.69 16.92
C LEU A 344 24.61 11.89 16.33
N GLY A 345 24.26 13.12 16.75
CA GLY A 345 24.94 14.34 16.32
C GLY A 345 26.44 14.31 16.65
N GLN A 346 26.81 13.88 17.85
CA GLN A 346 28.23 13.71 18.22
C GLN A 346 28.92 12.67 17.35
N SER A 347 28.27 11.53 17.11
CA SER A 347 28.82 10.47 16.27
C SER A 347 29.05 10.93 14.83
N ILE A 348 28.12 11.71 14.26
CA ILE A 348 28.27 12.29 12.92
C ILE A 348 29.40 13.31 12.93
N GLY A 349 29.50 14.15 13.95
CA GLY A 349 30.56 15.15 14.07
C GLY A 349 31.96 14.53 14.14
N MET A 350 32.11 13.39 14.82
CA MET A 350 33.35 12.62 14.80
C MET A 350 33.71 12.11 13.39
N LEU A 351 32.75 11.54 12.67
CA LEU A 351 32.96 11.10 11.28
C LEU A 351 33.36 12.26 10.37
N MET A 352 32.76 13.44 10.55
CA MET A 352 33.10 14.65 9.81
C MET A 352 34.54 15.11 10.11
N ASN A 353 34.92 15.14 11.39
CA ASN A 353 36.29 15.49 11.79
C ASN A 353 37.33 14.56 11.18
N GLU A 354 37.07 13.25 11.11
CA GLU A 354 37.96 12.27 10.44
C GLU A 354 38.13 12.55 8.95
N LYS A 355 37.09 13.10 8.30
CA LYS A 355 37.10 13.49 6.88
C LYS A 355 37.57 14.93 6.66
N GLY A 356 37.91 15.67 7.72
CA GLY A 356 38.31 17.08 7.64
C GLY A 356 37.17 18.05 7.28
N LEU A 357 35.92 17.64 7.46
CA LEU A 357 34.71 18.42 7.17
C LEU A 357 34.30 19.22 8.41
N ARG A 358 33.82 20.46 8.23
CA ARG A 358 33.61 21.40 9.35
C ARG A 358 32.21 21.99 9.48
N GLU A 359 31.42 21.99 8.40
CA GLU A 359 30.09 22.61 8.38
C GLU A 359 29.06 21.59 7.86
N ILE A 360 27.85 21.59 8.42
CA ILE A 360 26.75 20.70 8.04
C ILE A 360 25.41 21.43 8.05
N VAL A 361 24.57 21.13 7.06
CA VAL A 361 23.17 21.58 7.04
C VAL A 361 22.29 20.66 7.89
N VAL A 362 21.42 21.22 8.71
CA VAL A 362 20.37 20.50 9.42
C VAL A 362 19.02 21.11 9.05
N GLY A 363 18.05 20.27 8.71
CA GLY A 363 16.66 20.70 8.53
C GLY A 363 15.70 19.61 9.00
N ARG A 364 14.42 19.91 9.04
CA ARG A 364 13.39 19.00 9.56
C ARG A 364 12.09 19.03 8.78
N ASP A 365 11.33 17.94 8.85
CA ASP A 365 9.95 17.89 8.35
C ASP A 365 8.96 18.59 9.31
N GLY A 366 7.67 18.46 8.98
CA GLY A 366 6.55 19.06 9.71
C GLY A 366 6.09 18.31 10.97
N ARG A 367 6.80 17.28 11.42
CA ARG A 367 6.39 16.47 12.59
C ARG A 367 6.52 17.24 13.90
N LEU A 368 5.64 16.91 14.84
CA LEU A 368 5.57 17.54 16.17
C LEU A 368 6.88 17.39 16.97
N SER A 369 7.59 16.29 16.80
CA SER A 369 8.88 15.99 17.46
C SER A 369 10.08 16.65 16.77
N GLY A 370 9.90 17.21 15.57
CA GLY A 370 10.96 17.77 14.76
C GLY A 370 11.81 18.83 15.46
N PRO A 371 11.21 19.88 16.09
CA PRO A 371 11.98 20.92 16.76
C PRO A 371 12.91 20.40 17.88
N GLU A 372 12.43 19.47 18.71
CA GLU A 372 13.24 18.91 19.81
C GLU A 372 14.39 18.05 19.27
N LEU A 373 14.11 17.17 18.32
CA LEU A 373 15.11 16.25 17.77
C LEU A 373 16.16 16.97 16.94
N ALA A 374 15.77 17.96 16.13
CA ALA A 374 16.71 18.77 15.34
C ALA A 374 17.61 19.62 16.23
N GLY A 375 17.06 20.26 17.27
CA GLY A 375 17.85 21.03 18.23
C GLY A 375 18.86 20.16 18.97
N ALA A 376 18.43 18.99 19.45
CA ALA A 376 19.33 18.06 20.14
C ALA A 376 20.42 17.48 19.21
N LEU A 377 20.10 17.19 17.95
CA LEU A 377 21.08 16.80 16.94
C LEU A 377 22.12 17.91 16.71
N ALA A 378 21.67 19.15 16.54
CA ALA A 378 22.53 20.31 16.36
C ALA A 378 23.46 20.54 17.57
N ASP A 379 22.96 20.40 18.80
CA ASP A 379 23.79 20.43 20.01
C ASP A 379 24.91 19.38 19.96
N GLY A 380 24.58 18.15 19.53
CA GLY A 380 25.54 17.06 19.43
C GLY A 380 26.64 17.32 18.40
N LEU A 381 26.26 17.81 17.22
CA LEU A 381 27.19 18.20 16.15
C LEU A 381 28.15 19.30 16.62
N ARG A 382 27.61 20.35 17.26
CA ARG A 382 28.38 21.48 17.77
C ARG A 382 29.32 21.09 18.90
N ALA A 383 28.89 20.20 19.78
CA ALA A 383 29.75 19.65 20.82
C ALA A 383 30.95 18.85 20.24
N SER A 384 30.83 18.32 19.03
CA SER A 384 31.94 17.72 18.28
C SER A 384 32.75 18.72 17.45
N GLY A 385 32.47 20.01 17.55
CA GLY A 385 33.21 21.07 16.86
C GLY A 385 32.76 21.33 15.42
N ILE A 386 31.59 20.83 15.02
CA ILE A 386 31.02 21.05 13.68
C ILE A 386 30.08 22.25 13.71
N ASP A 387 30.28 23.17 12.77
CA ASP A 387 29.39 24.31 12.53
C ASP A 387 28.09 23.85 11.89
N VAL A 388 26.95 24.32 12.40
CA VAL A 388 25.62 23.91 11.96
C VAL A 388 24.92 25.05 11.24
N ILE A 389 24.40 24.76 10.05
CA ILE A 389 23.47 25.60 9.30
C ILE A 389 22.07 25.01 9.50
N ASP A 390 21.25 25.64 10.33
CA ASP A 390 19.85 25.24 10.50
C ASP A 390 18.99 25.92 9.43
N VAL A 391 18.38 25.12 8.54
CA VAL A 391 17.46 25.59 7.50
C VAL A 391 15.98 25.47 7.90
N GLY A 392 15.71 25.13 9.16
CA GLY A 392 14.39 25.07 9.72
C GLY A 392 13.52 23.94 9.15
N ALA A 393 12.23 24.22 9.02
CA ALA A 393 11.23 23.27 8.56
C ALA A 393 11.09 23.31 7.04
N VAL A 394 11.69 22.35 6.34
CA VAL A 394 11.71 22.28 4.87
C VAL A 394 11.64 20.83 4.38
N PRO A 395 11.19 20.58 3.14
CA PRO A 395 11.29 19.26 2.52
C PRO A 395 12.71 18.71 2.51
N THR A 396 12.84 17.40 2.62
CA THR A 396 14.12 16.68 2.51
C THR A 396 14.96 17.11 1.29
N PRO A 397 14.40 17.26 0.06
CA PRO A 397 15.20 17.73 -1.08
C PRO A 397 15.75 19.16 -0.93
N VAL A 398 15.09 20.03 -0.16
CA VAL A 398 15.59 21.40 0.10
C VAL A 398 16.81 21.36 1.01
N ILE A 399 16.89 20.39 1.92
CA ILE A 399 18.07 20.16 2.77
C ILE A 399 19.25 19.68 1.91
N TYR A 400 19.00 18.78 0.96
CA TYR A 400 20.03 18.35 0.00
C TYR A 400 20.46 19.49 -0.93
N TYR A 401 19.51 20.31 -1.39
CA TYR A 401 19.80 21.53 -2.15
C TYR A 401 20.67 22.48 -1.35
N ALA A 402 20.34 22.76 -0.08
CA ALA A 402 21.13 23.62 0.79
C ALA A 402 22.54 23.07 1.02
N ALA A 403 22.69 21.75 1.22
CA ALA A 403 24.00 21.13 1.38
C ALA A 403 24.89 21.31 0.14
N TYR A 404 24.29 21.32 -1.06
CA TYR A 404 24.95 21.66 -2.31
C TYR A 404 25.21 23.18 -2.45
N HIS A 405 24.19 24.01 -2.19
CA HIS A 405 24.23 25.47 -2.35
C HIS A 405 25.32 26.11 -1.48
N PHE A 406 25.48 25.64 -0.23
CA PHE A 406 26.53 26.10 0.68
C PHE A 406 27.86 25.36 0.52
N ASP A 407 27.98 24.47 -0.47
CA ASP A 407 29.19 23.66 -0.76
C ASP A 407 29.73 22.90 0.47
N THR A 408 28.84 22.50 1.37
CA THR A 408 29.22 21.73 2.57
C THR A 408 29.42 20.26 2.25
N GLY A 409 28.69 19.76 1.25
CA GLY A 409 28.54 18.32 0.99
C GLY A 409 27.95 17.54 2.16
N CYS A 410 27.42 18.20 3.20
CA CYS A 410 26.98 17.58 4.43
C CYS A 410 25.57 18.05 4.79
N GLY A 411 24.68 17.12 5.09
CA GLY A 411 23.30 17.44 5.43
C GLY A 411 22.63 16.36 6.28
N VAL A 412 21.79 16.75 7.24
CA VAL A 412 20.90 15.84 7.96
C VAL A 412 19.47 16.33 7.87
N ALA A 413 18.59 15.49 7.31
CA ALA A 413 17.16 15.69 7.37
C ALA A 413 16.58 14.93 8.58
N VAL A 414 15.97 15.66 9.51
CA VAL A 414 15.20 15.10 10.63
C VAL A 414 13.77 14.86 10.17
N THR A 415 13.45 13.63 9.84
CA THR A 415 12.22 13.28 9.14
C THR A 415 11.74 11.88 9.53
N GLY A 416 10.42 11.68 9.59
CA GLY A 416 9.78 10.36 9.63
C GLY A 416 9.30 9.87 8.25
N SER A 417 9.57 10.62 7.18
CA SER A 417 9.09 10.37 5.81
C SER A 417 7.57 10.13 5.80
N HIS A 418 7.13 9.01 5.24
CA HIS A 418 5.72 8.61 5.13
C HIS A 418 5.18 7.81 6.34
N ASN A 419 5.99 7.58 7.39
CA ASN A 419 5.57 6.79 8.56
C ASN A 419 4.47 7.49 9.40
N PRO A 420 3.75 6.78 10.30
CA PRO A 420 2.77 7.39 11.21
C PRO A 420 3.34 8.54 12.06
N PRO A 421 2.50 9.43 12.63
CA PRO A 421 2.94 10.65 13.35
C PRO A 421 3.98 10.45 14.46
N ASP A 422 3.96 9.31 15.15
CA ASP A 422 4.84 8.98 16.27
C ASP A 422 6.24 8.53 15.85
N TYR A 423 6.49 8.33 14.55
CA TYR A 423 7.80 8.02 14.00
C TYR A 423 8.58 9.29 13.68
N ASN A 424 9.91 9.22 13.84
CA ASN A 424 10.86 10.19 13.29
C ASN A 424 12.20 9.51 13.00
N GLY A 425 13.17 10.22 12.47
CA GLY A 425 14.43 9.65 12.01
C GLY A 425 15.38 10.67 11.38
N PHE A 426 16.46 10.16 10.78
CA PHE A 426 17.55 10.95 10.23
C PHE A 426 18.02 10.37 8.89
N LYS A 427 17.96 11.17 7.83
CA LYS A 427 18.63 10.90 6.54
C LYS A 427 19.93 11.70 6.51
N ILE A 428 21.06 11.03 6.32
CA ILE A 428 22.39 11.60 6.60
C ILE A 428 23.25 11.59 5.34
N VAL A 429 23.82 12.75 5.01
CA VAL A 429 24.81 12.95 3.95
C VAL A 429 26.08 13.55 4.57
N VAL A 430 27.24 12.95 4.30
CA VAL A 430 28.54 13.45 4.77
C VAL A 430 29.56 13.40 3.63
N GLY A 431 30.17 14.53 3.30
CA GLY A 431 31.19 14.63 2.24
C GLY A 431 30.66 14.24 0.86
N GLY A 432 29.42 14.60 0.57
CA GLY A 432 28.66 14.24 -0.62
C GLY A 432 28.06 12.84 -0.56
N GLU A 433 28.44 11.98 0.38
CA GLU A 433 27.99 10.59 0.45
C GLU A 433 26.74 10.42 1.33
N THR A 434 25.64 9.91 0.76
CA THR A 434 24.49 9.50 1.56
C THR A 434 24.86 8.21 2.31
N LEU A 435 24.85 8.27 3.64
CA LEU A 435 25.27 7.14 4.46
C LEU A 435 24.28 5.98 4.33
N SER A 436 24.82 4.77 4.26
CA SER A 436 24.05 3.53 4.20
C SER A 436 24.86 2.36 4.75
N GLU A 437 24.16 1.27 5.06
CA GLU A 437 24.66 -0.03 5.49
C GLU A 437 25.72 0.12 6.60
N GLY A 438 26.97 -0.29 6.32
CA GLY A 438 28.06 -0.25 7.28
C GLY A 438 28.30 1.14 7.88
N ALA A 439 28.17 2.21 7.09
CA ALA A 439 28.39 3.56 7.59
C ALA A 439 27.39 3.99 8.67
N ILE A 440 26.13 3.55 8.57
CA ILE A 440 25.11 3.81 9.60
C ILE A 440 25.39 2.96 10.86
N GLN A 441 25.82 1.71 10.67
CA GLN A 441 26.22 0.86 11.80
C GLN A 441 27.46 1.39 12.52
N ASP A 442 28.37 2.05 11.81
CA ASP A 442 29.56 2.66 12.40
C ASP A 442 29.20 3.82 13.32
N LEU A 443 28.15 4.58 13.00
CA LEU A 443 27.63 5.60 13.91
C LEU A 443 27.08 4.97 15.20
N TYR A 444 26.30 3.89 15.07
CA TYR A 444 25.84 3.13 16.24
C TYR A 444 27.00 2.63 17.10
N ARG A 445 28.02 2.03 16.48
CA ARG A 445 29.18 1.47 17.20
C ARG A 445 29.91 2.53 18.04
N ARG A 446 30.11 3.73 17.50
CA ARG A 446 30.72 4.85 18.25
C ARG A 446 29.91 5.21 19.48
N ILE A 447 28.58 5.27 19.34
CA ILE A 447 27.67 5.57 20.45
C ILE A 447 27.71 4.45 21.49
N ALA A 448 27.55 3.20 21.07
CA ALA A 448 27.50 2.04 21.94
C ALA A 448 28.80 1.79 22.71
N ASN A 449 29.95 2.12 22.10
CA ASN A 449 31.26 1.98 22.74
C ASN A 449 31.66 3.16 23.63
N GLY A 450 30.82 4.21 23.72
CA GLY A 450 31.14 5.41 24.50
C GLY A 450 32.29 6.23 23.91
N GLU A 451 32.51 6.18 22.60
CA GLU A 451 33.60 6.87 21.90
C GLU A 451 33.30 8.36 21.64
N LEU A 452 32.11 8.84 22.03
CA LEU A 452 31.60 10.17 21.70
C LEU A 452 32.44 11.29 22.31
N ARG A 453 32.74 12.29 21.48
CA ARG A 453 33.47 13.49 21.87
C ARG A 453 32.53 14.69 22.06
N SER A 454 32.89 15.55 23.01
CA SER A 454 32.13 16.76 23.37
C SER A 454 33.05 17.95 23.70
N ASP A 455 34.31 17.90 23.25
CA ASP A 455 35.34 18.90 23.51
C ASP A 455 35.43 20.00 22.44
N GLY A 456 34.51 20.01 21.46
CA GLY A 456 34.40 21.03 20.43
C GLY A 456 33.34 22.10 20.74
N ALA A 457 33.39 23.19 19.99
CA ALA A 457 32.44 24.29 20.10
C ALA A 457 32.11 24.87 18.71
N GLY A 458 31.27 24.16 17.96
CA GLY A 458 30.78 24.60 16.65
C GLY A 458 29.77 25.75 16.74
N ALA A 459 29.76 26.61 15.73
CA ALA A 459 28.80 27.69 15.56
C ALA A 459 27.42 27.16 15.13
N LEU A 460 26.40 28.01 15.30
CA LEU A 460 25.06 27.79 14.77
C LEU A 460 24.65 29.03 13.99
N ARG A 461 24.19 28.85 12.75
CA ARG A 461 23.50 29.90 11.98
C ARG A 461 22.18 29.37 11.44
N GLU A 462 21.15 30.20 11.52
CA GLU A 462 19.83 29.91 10.96
C GLU A 462 19.71 30.61 9.59
N VAL A 463 19.26 29.88 8.57
CA VAL A 463 19.09 30.42 7.21
C VAL A 463 17.80 29.92 6.58
N ASP A 464 16.99 30.84 6.07
CA ASP A 464 15.89 30.49 5.17
C ASP A 464 16.43 30.39 3.75
N ILE A 465 16.29 29.21 3.12
CA ILE A 465 16.74 28.91 1.75
C ILE A 465 15.57 28.57 0.81
N ALA A 466 14.34 28.73 1.31
CA ALA A 466 13.13 28.30 0.63
C ALA A 466 12.94 29.07 -0.69
N ALA A 467 13.17 30.38 -0.68
CA ALA A 467 13.03 31.24 -1.85
C ALA A 467 14.03 30.89 -2.95
N GLU A 468 15.29 30.64 -2.60
CA GLU A 468 16.36 30.28 -3.52
C GLU A 468 16.10 28.92 -4.18
N TYR A 469 15.54 27.96 -3.43
CA TYR A 469 15.11 26.68 -4.00
C TYR A 469 13.98 26.86 -5.03
N VAL A 470 12.96 27.65 -4.69
CA VAL A 470 11.84 27.96 -5.62
C VAL A 470 12.36 28.65 -6.89
N GLU A 471 13.17 29.70 -6.73
CA GLU A 471 13.74 30.45 -7.85
C GLU A 471 14.64 29.57 -8.72
N LYS A 472 15.44 28.70 -8.11
CA LYS A 472 16.34 27.81 -8.85
C LYS A 472 15.59 26.83 -9.75
N ILE A 473 14.40 26.36 -9.35
CA ILE A 473 13.53 25.51 -10.18
C ILE A 473 12.80 26.36 -11.22
N ALA A 474 12.12 27.43 -10.81
CA ALA A 474 11.29 28.25 -11.69
C ALA A 474 12.10 29.00 -12.78
N SER A 475 13.40 29.21 -12.58
CA SER A 475 14.28 29.81 -13.60
C SER A 475 14.78 28.83 -14.66
N ASP A 476 14.74 27.52 -14.40
CA ASP A 476 15.21 26.49 -15.32
C ASP A 476 14.07 25.69 -15.96
N VAL A 477 12.97 25.48 -15.23
CA VAL A 477 11.82 24.68 -15.66
C VAL A 477 10.63 25.60 -15.88
N LEU A 478 10.08 25.60 -17.09
CA LEU A 478 8.90 26.39 -17.45
C LEU A 478 7.89 25.55 -18.23
N ALA A 479 6.62 25.61 -17.83
CA ALA A 479 5.53 25.01 -18.58
C ALA A 479 5.13 25.92 -19.75
N GLU A 480 5.28 25.44 -20.99
CA GLU A 480 4.93 26.22 -22.20
C GLU A 480 3.43 26.56 -22.31
N ARG A 481 2.58 25.82 -21.58
CA ARG A 481 1.16 26.09 -21.42
C ARG A 481 0.75 25.89 -19.96
N SER A 482 -0.21 26.70 -19.50
CA SER A 482 -0.76 26.60 -18.16
C SER A 482 -1.56 25.30 -18.00
N LEU A 483 -1.04 24.36 -17.22
CA LEU A 483 -1.74 23.15 -16.78
C LEU A 483 -2.45 23.41 -15.45
N LYS A 484 -3.66 22.87 -15.30
CA LYS A 484 -4.41 22.90 -14.04
C LYS A 484 -4.16 21.62 -13.28
N VAL A 485 -3.54 21.72 -12.10
CA VAL A 485 -3.12 20.56 -11.31
C VAL A 485 -3.71 20.58 -9.91
N VAL A 486 -4.16 19.43 -9.42
CA VAL A 486 -4.46 19.26 -7.99
C VAL A 486 -3.19 18.79 -7.29
N VAL A 487 -2.81 19.44 -6.20
CA VAL A 487 -1.60 19.14 -5.44
C VAL A 487 -1.99 18.68 -4.04
N ASP A 488 -1.76 17.40 -3.77
CA ASP A 488 -1.98 16.77 -2.47
C ASP A 488 -0.65 16.65 -1.70
N CYS A 489 -0.58 17.25 -0.52
CA CYS A 489 0.60 17.13 0.35
C CYS A 489 0.34 16.28 1.60
N GLY A 490 -0.86 15.73 1.81
CA GLY A 490 -1.21 14.90 2.97
C GLY A 490 -0.81 15.52 4.32
N ASN A 491 -0.88 16.85 4.45
CA ASN A 491 -0.41 17.65 5.59
C ASN A 491 1.09 17.57 5.90
N GLY A 492 1.90 16.99 5.01
CA GLY A 492 3.34 16.95 5.09
C GLY A 492 4.02 18.28 4.78
N ILE A 493 5.33 18.34 5.00
CA ILE A 493 6.13 19.56 4.78
C ILE A 493 6.16 20.07 3.33
N PRO A 494 5.90 19.28 2.25
CA PRO A 494 5.84 19.83 0.89
C PRO A 494 4.78 20.92 0.72
N GLY A 495 3.77 20.98 1.58
CA GLY A 495 2.69 21.95 1.50
C GLY A 495 3.14 23.43 1.56
N ILE A 496 4.29 23.72 2.17
CA ILE A 496 4.84 25.09 2.20
C ILE A 496 5.52 25.51 0.90
N LEU A 497 5.91 24.58 0.03
CA LEU A 497 6.77 24.87 -1.12
C LEU A 497 6.27 24.30 -2.46
N ALA A 498 5.71 23.09 -2.49
CA ALA A 498 5.29 22.46 -3.73
C ALA A 498 4.27 23.30 -4.51
N PRO A 499 3.21 23.88 -3.89
CA PRO A 499 2.32 24.81 -4.61
C PRO A 499 3.06 26.01 -5.20
N GLN A 500 3.97 26.63 -4.43
CA GLN A 500 4.73 27.82 -4.86
C GLN A 500 5.66 27.51 -6.04
N VAL A 501 6.35 26.37 -6.01
CA VAL A 501 7.20 25.92 -7.12
C VAL A 501 6.37 25.72 -8.39
N LEU A 502 5.25 25.01 -8.29
CA LEU A 502 4.45 24.66 -9.47
C LEU A 502 3.71 25.88 -10.05
N GLU A 503 3.29 26.82 -9.21
CA GLU A 503 2.79 28.14 -9.65
C GLU A 503 3.91 28.95 -10.34
N GLY A 504 5.13 28.94 -9.77
CA GLY A 504 6.31 29.59 -10.36
C GLY A 504 6.71 29.04 -11.73
N VAL A 505 6.53 27.74 -11.96
CA VAL A 505 6.73 27.06 -13.26
C VAL A 505 5.63 27.42 -14.28
N GLY A 506 4.54 28.05 -13.85
CA GLY A 506 3.45 28.53 -14.72
C GLY A 506 2.18 27.69 -14.70
N CYS A 507 1.96 26.87 -13.67
CA CYS A 507 0.76 26.04 -13.54
C CYS A 507 -0.30 26.67 -12.65
N GLN A 508 -1.57 26.33 -12.88
CA GLN A 508 -2.66 26.64 -11.98
C GLN A 508 -2.79 25.53 -10.93
N VAL A 509 -2.50 25.85 -9.67
CA VAL A 509 -2.53 24.87 -8.58
C VAL A 509 -3.86 24.91 -7.81
N ILE A 510 -4.42 23.73 -7.56
CA ILE A 510 -5.52 23.52 -6.61
C ILE A 510 -4.95 22.74 -5.41
N PRO A 511 -4.77 23.40 -4.26
CA PRO A 511 -4.15 22.77 -3.10
C PRO A 511 -5.13 21.87 -2.35
N LEU A 512 -4.69 20.64 -2.07
CA LEU A 512 -5.36 19.61 -1.28
C LEU A 512 -4.44 19.23 -0.11
N TYR A 513 -4.92 19.41 1.12
CA TYR A 513 -4.16 19.09 2.34
C TYR A 513 -2.72 19.69 2.40
N CYS A 514 -2.52 20.89 1.86
CA CYS A 514 -1.21 21.58 1.86
C CYS A 514 -0.89 22.33 3.16
N ASP A 515 -1.83 22.43 4.10
CA ASP A 515 -1.55 23.00 5.41
C ASP A 515 -0.73 21.99 6.23
N VAL A 516 0.47 22.38 6.68
CA VAL A 516 1.38 21.49 7.42
C VAL A 516 0.82 21.20 8.80
N ASP A 517 0.53 19.92 9.06
CA ASP A 517 0.05 19.43 10.35
C ASP A 517 0.63 18.02 10.61
N GLY A 518 1.62 17.96 11.51
CA GLY A 518 2.31 16.73 11.88
C GLY A 518 1.46 15.68 12.60
N THR A 519 0.16 15.94 12.83
CA THR A 519 -0.81 14.91 13.26
C THR A 519 -1.39 14.11 12.10
N PHE A 520 -1.18 14.55 10.85
CA PHE A 520 -1.73 13.96 9.62
C PHE A 520 -3.23 13.65 9.71
N PRO A 521 -4.09 14.69 9.88
CA PRO A 521 -5.50 14.51 10.25
C PRO A 521 -6.41 13.97 9.13
N ASN A 522 -5.92 13.92 7.88
CA ASN A 522 -6.66 13.42 6.72
C ASN A 522 -6.26 11.98 6.41
N HIS A 523 -5.53 11.73 5.32
CA HIS A 523 -4.85 10.47 5.06
C HIS A 523 -3.35 10.58 5.40
N HIS A 524 -2.66 9.44 5.52
CA HIS A 524 -1.21 9.47 5.67
C HIS A 524 -0.56 9.98 4.38
N PRO A 525 0.55 10.75 4.45
CA PRO A 525 1.26 11.22 3.27
C PRO A 525 2.18 10.12 2.72
N ASP A 526 1.56 9.05 2.21
CA ASP A 526 2.21 7.96 1.48
C ASP A 526 1.53 7.76 0.11
N PRO A 527 2.02 8.40 -0.96
CA PRO A 527 1.43 8.29 -2.30
C PRO A 527 1.67 6.94 -2.97
N SER A 528 2.43 6.03 -2.35
CA SER A 528 2.62 4.67 -2.87
C SER A 528 1.44 3.74 -2.54
N ASP A 529 0.61 4.12 -1.57
CA ASP A 529 -0.62 3.43 -1.22
C ASP A 529 -1.80 4.04 -1.99
N PRO A 530 -2.47 3.28 -2.88
CA PRO A 530 -3.63 3.77 -3.62
C PRO A 530 -4.76 4.31 -2.75
N ASP A 531 -4.92 3.81 -1.52
CA ASP A 531 -5.98 4.25 -0.61
C ASP A 531 -5.77 5.73 -0.19
N ASN A 532 -4.52 6.21 -0.17
CA ASN A 532 -4.20 7.61 0.11
C ASN A 532 -4.39 8.54 -1.08
N LEU A 533 -4.71 8.01 -2.28
CA LEU A 533 -4.91 8.81 -3.50
C LEU A 533 -6.39 9.03 -3.83
N GLU A 534 -7.32 8.47 -3.04
CA GLU A 534 -8.76 8.55 -3.31
C GLU A 534 -9.29 10.00 -3.37
N ASP A 535 -8.86 10.83 -2.42
CA ASP A 535 -9.27 12.25 -2.37
C ASP A 535 -8.68 13.04 -3.54
N LEU A 536 -7.42 12.77 -3.92
CA LEU A 536 -6.79 13.35 -5.10
C LEU A 536 -7.54 12.98 -6.38
N ILE A 537 -7.87 11.70 -6.58
CA ILE A 537 -8.65 11.21 -7.72
C ILE A 537 -10.00 11.94 -7.79
N LEU A 538 -10.69 12.07 -6.65
CA LEU A 538 -11.97 12.76 -6.57
C LEU A 538 -11.84 14.25 -6.90
N ALA A 539 -10.81 14.91 -6.37
CA ALA A 539 -10.56 16.33 -6.58
C ALA A 539 -10.22 16.63 -8.05
N VAL A 540 -9.39 15.82 -8.69
CA VAL A 540 -9.05 15.95 -10.11
C VAL A 540 -10.31 15.86 -10.97
N LYS A 541 -11.15 14.83 -10.75
CA LYS A 541 -12.41 14.64 -11.48
C LYS A 541 -13.38 15.80 -11.28
N LYS A 542 -13.54 16.27 -10.04
CA LYS A 542 -14.50 17.34 -9.71
C LYS A 542 -14.09 18.71 -10.22
N THR A 543 -12.79 19.01 -10.18
CA THR A 543 -12.28 20.32 -10.59
C THR A 543 -11.97 20.42 -12.07
N GLY A 544 -12.01 19.29 -12.80
CA GLY A 544 -11.62 19.20 -14.19
C GLY A 544 -10.14 19.52 -14.40
N ALA A 545 -9.30 19.21 -13.41
CA ALA A 545 -7.85 19.37 -13.52
C ALA A 545 -7.28 18.40 -14.56
N ASP A 546 -6.16 18.79 -15.16
CA ASP A 546 -5.44 17.99 -16.16
C ASP A 546 -4.73 16.80 -15.52
N LEU A 547 -4.29 16.96 -14.27
CA LEU A 547 -3.51 15.98 -13.51
C LEU A 547 -3.66 16.21 -12.00
N GLY A 548 -3.45 15.15 -11.21
CA GLY A 548 -3.22 15.20 -9.78
C GLY A 548 -1.78 14.80 -9.43
N LEU A 549 -1.20 15.50 -8.46
CA LEU A 549 0.15 15.26 -7.93
C LEU A 549 0.03 15.04 -6.42
N ALA A 550 0.63 13.97 -5.91
CA ALA A 550 0.69 13.68 -4.48
C ALA A 550 2.15 13.60 -4.01
N PHE A 551 2.46 14.22 -2.87
CA PHE A 551 3.77 14.15 -2.24
C PHE A 551 3.73 13.32 -0.96
N ASP A 552 4.84 12.68 -0.62
CA ASP A 552 4.99 12.04 0.67
C ASP A 552 5.35 13.04 1.78
N GLY A 553 5.41 12.58 3.03
CA GLY A 553 5.47 13.46 4.20
C GLY A 553 6.66 14.42 4.23
N ASP A 554 7.77 14.06 3.57
CA ASP A 554 8.99 14.88 3.48
C ASP A 554 9.40 15.33 2.07
N GLY A 555 8.61 15.00 1.04
CA GLY A 555 8.67 15.61 -0.29
C GLY A 555 9.70 15.04 -1.26
N ASP A 556 10.32 13.90 -0.94
CA ASP A 556 11.27 13.26 -1.84
C ASP A 556 10.63 12.22 -2.79
N ARG A 557 9.31 12.00 -2.66
CA ARG A 557 8.52 11.14 -3.55
C ARG A 557 7.40 11.86 -4.26
N LEU A 558 7.07 11.35 -5.44
CA LEU A 558 5.95 11.81 -6.26
C LEU A 558 5.00 10.68 -6.65
N GLY A 559 3.71 10.86 -6.37
CA GLY A 559 2.59 10.12 -6.93
C GLY A 559 1.84 10.95 -7.97
N VAL A 560 1.29 10.28 -9.00
CA VAL A 560 0.63 10.95 -10.12
C VAL A 560 -0.69 10.26 -10.47
N VAL A 561 -1.72 11.08 -10.68
CA VAL A 561 -3.07 10.65 -11.05
C VAL A 561 -3.52 11.40 -12.31
N THR A 562 -4.01 10.69 -13.32
CA THR A 562 -4.56 11.32 -14.54
C THR A 562 -5.94 11.93 -14.31
N ARG A 563 -6.40 12.72 -15.28
CA ARG A 563 -7.77 13.27 -15.31
C ARG A 563 -8.87 12.22 -15.10
N SER A 564 -8.72 11.02 -15.66
CA SER A 564 -9.68 9.91 -15.49
C SER A 564 -9.59 9.20 -14.14
N GLY A 565 -8.58 9.53 -13.31
CA GLY A 565 -8.30 8.90 -12.04
C GLY A 565 -7.37 7.69 -12.13
N GLU A 566 -6.68 7.48 -13.26
CA GLU A 566 -5.67 6.43 -13.36
C GLU A 566 -4.42 6.82 -12.57
N ILE A 567 -3.96 5.94 -11.68
CA ILE A 567 -2.67 6.10 -11.01
C ILE A 567 -1.55 5.75 -12.00
N ILE A 568 -0.66 6.70 -12.25
CA ILE A 568 0.55 6.48 -13.04
C ILE A 568 1.69 6.13 -12.10
N TYR A 569 2.04 4.84 -12.07
CA TYR A 569 3.10 4.36 -11.21
C TYR A 569 4.49 4.90 -11.60
N PRO A 570 5.44 4.99 -10.64
CA PRO A 570 6.72 5.66 -10.86
C PRO A 570 7.58 5.08 -11.97
N ASP A 571 7.50 3.77 -12.22
CA ASP A 571 8.23 3.11 -13.29
C ASP A 571 7.75 3.52 -14.69
N ARG A 572 6.46 3.85 -14.87
CA ARG A 572 5.93 4.45 -16.10
C ARG A 572 6.28 5.93 -16.21
N LEU A 573 6.25 6.68 -15.11
CA LEU A 573 6.75 8.08 -15.10
C LEU A 573 8.21 8.13 -15.53
N LEU A 574 9.02 7.18 -15.05
CA LEU A 574 10.43 7.09 -15.39
C LEU A 574 10.67 6.82 -16.89
N MET A 575 9.74 6.16 -17.60
CA MET A 575 9.83 6.03 -19.07
C MET A 575 9.74 7.40 -19.74
N LEU A 576 8.84 8.25 -19.27
CA LEU A 576 8.64 9.60 -19.82
C LEU A 576 9.86 10.48 -19.52
N PHE A 577 10.34 10.48 -18.27
CA PHE A 577 11.55 11.20 -17.88
C PHE A 577 12.79 10.71 -18.63
N ALA A 578 12.94 9.39 -18.81
CA ALA A 578 14.07 8.83 -19.56
C ALA A 578 14.06 9.30 -21.02
N ARG A 579 12.91 9.27 -21.69
CA ARG A 579 12.79 9.74 -23.08
C ARG A 579 13.16 11.22 -23.21
N ASP A 580 12.70 12.05 -22.28
CA ASP A 580 13.03 13.48 -22.23
C ASP A 580 14.53 13.71 -22.00
N VAL A 581 15.10 13.15 -20.94
CA VAL A 581 16.52 13.32 -20.60
C VAL A 581 17.43 12.79 -21.73
N LEU A 582 17.14 11.62 -22.28
CA LEU A 582 17.97 11.00 -23.33
C LEU A 582 17.89 11.72 -24.67
N SER A 583 16.82 12.49 -24.93
CA SER A 583 16.77 13.35 -26.11
C SER A 583 17.88 14.42 -26.12
N ARG A 584 18.34 14.83 -24.92
CA ARG A 584 19.43 15.80 -24.71
C ARG A 584 20.74 15.15 -24.25
N GLN A 585 20.69 13.96 -23.67
CA GLN A 585 21.84 13.18 -23.20
C GLN A 585 21.89 11.78 -23.84
N PRO A 586 22.14 11.66 -25.17
CA PRO A 586 22.22 10.36 -25.83
C PRO A 586 23.30 9.47 -25.22
N GLY A 587 22.99 8.18 -25.02
CA GLY A 587 23.90 7.20 -24.43
C GLY A 587 24.00 7.26 -22.91
N ALA A 588 23.34 8.20 -22.23
CA ALA A 588 23.40 8.31 -20.78
C ALA A 588 22.80 7.07 -20.08
N THR A 589 23.34 6.77 -18.90
CA THR A 589 22.82 5.68 -18.07
C THR A 589 21.57 6.14 -17.33
N VAL A 590 20.52 5.31 -17.35
CA VAL A 590 19.30 5.48 -16.55
C VAL A 590 19.17 4.32 -15.58
N ILE A 591 19.16 4.63 -14.28
CA ILE A 591 19.10 3.61 -13.21
C ILE A 591 17.66 3.40 -12.76
N TYR A 592 17.27 2.16 -12.52
CA TYR A 592 15.98 1.83 -11.94
C TYR A 592 16.06 0.61 -11.03
N ASP A 593 15.15 0.51 -10.05
CA ASP A 593 15.22 -0.57 -9.07
C ASP A 593 14.59 -1.88 -9.56
N VAL A 594 14.90 -2.99 -8.87
CA VAL A 594 14.39 -4.34 -9.21
C VAL A 594 12.87 -4.44 -9.24
N LYS A 595 12.14 -3.49 -8.63
CA LYS A 595 10.68 -3.47 -8.63
C LYS A 595 10.10 -2.94 -9.94
N CYS A 596 10.84 -2.18 -10.76
CA CYS A 596 10.31 -1.55 -11.96
C CYS A 596 9.94 -2.55 -13.07
N THR A 597 8.99 -2.16 -13.91
CA THR A 597 8.54 -2.92 -15.08
C THR A 597 9.64 -3.31 -16.06
N SER A 598 9.49 -4.49 -16.69
CA SER A 598 10.37 -4.95 -17.77
C SER A 598 10.33 -4.04 -19.01
N HIS A 599 9.25 -3.30 -19.22
CA HIS A 599 9.12 -2.36 -20.36
C HIS A 599 10.13 -1.21 -20.29
N LEU A 600 10.54 -0.82 -19.08
CA LEU A 600 11.41 0.34 -18.89
C LEU A 600 12.77 0.16 -19.58
N LYS A 601 13.31 -1.07 -19.56
CA LYS A 601 14.55 -1.41 -20.28
C LYS A 601 14.43 -1.10 -21.78
N GLY A 602 13.33 -1.54 -22.40
CA GLY A 602 13.07 -1.29 -23.83
C GLY A 602 12.94 0.20 -24.12
N GLN A 603 12.15 0.92 -23.32
CA GLN A 603 11.97 2.37 -23.48
C GLN A 603 13.27 3.17 -23.37
N ILE A 604 14.17 2.79 -22.46
CA ILE A 604 15.49 3.44 -22.34
C ILE A 604 16.36 3.15 -23.57
N LEU A 605 16.39 1.89 -24.05
CA LEU A 605 17.18 1.52 -25.23
C LEU A 605 16.65 2.19 -26.50
N ASP A 606 15.32 2.22 -26.68
CA ASP A 606 14.67 2.86 -27.84
C ASP A 606 14.92 4.37 -27.85
N ALA A 607 15.04 4.99 -26.68
CA ALA A 607 15.43 6.40 -26.52
C ALA A 607 16.95 6.64 -26.65
N GLY A 608 17.75 5.60 -26.94
CA GLY A 608 19.20 5.72 -27.13
C GLY A 608 20.02 5.76 -25.84
N GLY A 609 19.45 5.34 -24.71
CA GLY A 609 20.12 5.30 -23.40
C GLY A 609 20.62 3.92 -23.00
N SER A 610 21.26 3.87 -21.82
CA SER A 610 21.80 2.64 -21.24
C SER A 610 21.05 2.26 -19.94
N PRO A 611 20.21 1.21 -19.95
CA PRO A 611 19.42 0.83 -18.78
C PRO A 611 20.27 0.10 -17.73
N LEU A 612 20.18 0.50 -16.47
CA LEU A 612 20.87 -0.16 -15.35
C LEU A 612 19.90 -0.50 -14.22
N MET A 613 19.54 -1.77 -14.10
CA MET A 613 18.77 -2.26 -12.95
C MET A 613 19.65 -2.33 -11.70
N TRP A 614 19.18 -1.82 -10.57
CA TRP A 614 19.91 -1.80 -9.30
C TRP A 614 19.04 -2.14 -8.08
N ARG A 615 19.67 -2.15 -6.90
CA ARG A 615 19.03 -2.45 -5.61
C ARG A 615 18.04 -1.36 -5.20
N THR A 616 16.93 -1.74 -4.58
CA THR A 616 15.96 -0.78 -4.02
C THR A 616 16.53 -0.11 -2.78
N GLY A 617 16.39 1.20 -2.68
CA GLY A 617 16.81 2.04 -1.56
C GLY A 617 17.44 3.34 -2.05
N HIS A 618 16.83 4.48 -1.70
CA HIS A 618 17.24 5.79 -2.19
C HIS A 618 18.73 6.13 -1.97
N SER A 619 19.31 5.75 -0.83
CA SER A 619 20.76 5.92 -0.57
C SER A 619 21.63 5.07 -1.50
N LEU A 620 21.20 3.85 -1.83
CA LEU A 620 21.94 2.96 -2.75
C LEU A 620 21.87 3.44 -4.20
N ILE A 621 20.73 4.00 -4.61
CA ILE A 621 20.56 4.59 -5.93
C ILE A 621 21.45 5.82 -6.08
N LYS A 622 21.48 6.73 -5.09
CA LYS A 622 22.39 7.89 -5.10
C LYS A 622 23.85 7.49 -5.18
N ALA A 623 24.26 6.48 -4.40
CA ALA A 623 25.61 5.94 -4.48
C ALA A 623 25.92 5.38 -5.88
N LYS A 624 24.97 4.65 -6.49
CA LYS A 624 25.16 4.09 -7.83
C LYS A 624 25.19 5.15 -8.92
N MET A 625 24.39 6.21 -8.81
CA MET A 625 24.45 7.35 -9.74
C MET A 625 25.81 8.04 -9.71
N ARG A 626 26.41 8.19 -8.52
CA ARG A 626 27.76 8.74 -8.41
C ARG A 626 28.81 7.82 -9.04
N GLU A 627 28.70 6.52 -8.81
CA GLU A 627 29.62 5.51 -9.38
C GLU A 627 29.58 5.49 -10.90
N THR A 628 28.39 5.54 -11.50
CA THR A 628 28.20 5.37 -12.95
C THR A 628 28.14 6.68 -13.72
N GLY A 629 27.99 7.80 -13.01
CA GLY A 629 27.72 9.09 -13.61
C GLY A 629 26.34 9.21 -14.26
N ALA A 630 25.38 8.33 -13.91
CA ALA A 630 24.03 8.32 -14.48
C ALA A 630 23.33 9.69 -14.40
N GLU A 631 22.62 10.04 -15.46
CA GLU A 631 21.93 11.33 -15.60
C GLU A 631 20.53 11.32 -14.98
N LEU A 632 19.95 10.13 -14.85
CA LEU A 632 18.62 9.92 -14.28
C LEU A 632 18.58 8.60 -13.52
N ALA A 633 17.86 8.59 -12.40
CA ALA A 633 17.41 7.37 -11.77
C ALA A 633 15.97 7.50 -11.25
N GLY A 634 15.31 6.38 -11.01
CA GLY A 634 14.07 6.36 -10.27
C GLY A 634 13.74 5.00 -9.68
N GLU A 635 12.88 5.01 -8.67
CA GLU A 635 12.46 3.82 -7.94
C GLU A 635 10.95 3.67 -7.96
N MET A 636 10.48 2.43 -7.86
CA MET A 636 9.05 2.14 -7.80
C MET A 636 8.33 2.76 -6.58
N SER A 637 9.07 3.19 -5.56
CA SER A 637 8.56 3.93 -4.39
C SER A 637 8.25 5.41 -4.68
N GLY A 638 8.62 5.94 -5.85
CA GLY A 638 8.33 7.33 -6.23
C GLY A 638 9.49 8.32 -6.03
N HIS A 639 10.67 7.84 -5.63
CA HIS A 639 11.89 8.66 -5.65
C HIS A 639 12.39 8.81 -7.10
N PHE A 640 12.67 10.04 -7.52
CA PHE A 640 13.26 10.36 -8.81
C PHE A 640 14.48 11.23 -8.63
N PHE A 641 15.57 10.87 -9.30
CA PHE A 641 16.89 11.47 -9.11
C PHE A 641 17.35 12.03 -10.46
N PHE A 642 17.22 13.33 -10.63
CA PHE A 642 17.73 14.01 -11.82
C PHE A 642 19.13 14.54 -11.52
N LYS A 643 20.10 14.17 -12.36
CA LYS A 643 21.40 14.84 -12.44
C LYS A 643 21.45 15.76 -13.66
N GLU A 644 20.78 15.39 -14.74
CA GLU A 644 20.56 16.30 -15.86
C GLU A 644 19.79 17.54 -15.37
N ARG A 645 20.41 18.73 -15.54
CA ARG A 645 19.92 20.05 -15.09
C ARG A 645 19.72 20.19 -13.57
N TRP A 646 20.13 19.19 -12.78
CA TRP A 646 19.93 19.17 -11.33
C TRP A 646 21.12 18.54 -10.61
N TYR A 647 20.94 18.06 -9.37
CA TYR A 647 22.05 17.76 -8.47
C TYR A 647 22.19 16.26 -8.10
N GLY A 648 21.34 15.39 -8.67
CA GLY A 648 21.44 13.93 -8.51
C GLY A 648 20.84 13.36 -7.22
N PHE A 649 20.19 14.18 -6.40
CA PHE A 649 19.41 13.71 -5.25
C PHE A 649 17.93 13.50 -5.60
N ASP A 650 17.25 12.71 -4.78
CA ASP A 650 15.80 12.47 -4.86
C ASP A 650 15.01 13.73 -4.49
N ASP A 651 14.16 14.17 -5.41
CA ASP A 651 13.33 15.37 -5.25
C ASP A 651 11.99 15.20 -5.95
N GLY A 652 10.94 14.95 -5.16
CA GLY A 652 9.58 14.78 -5.68
C GLY A 652 9.03 16.07 -6.28
N ILE A 653 9.35 17.22 -5.69
CA ILE A 653 8.86 18.54 -6.11
C ILE A 653 9.49 18.91 -7.46
N TYR A 654 10.80 18.72 -7.61
CA TYR A 654 11.47 18.92 -8.89
C TYR A 654 11.00 17.91 -9.94
N ALA A 655 10.77 16.65 -9.58
CA ALA A 655 10.20 15.66 -10.50
C ALA A 655 8.80 16.06 -10.99
N ALA A 656 7.97 16.67 -10.14
CA ALA A 656 6.68 17.21 -10.53
C ALA A 656 6.83 18.39 -11.49
N ALA A 657 7.75 19.31 -11.23
CA ALA A 657 8.05 20.43 -12.13
C ALA A 657 8.50 19.92 -13.51
N ARG A 658 9.42 18.95 -13.56
CA ARG A 658 9.89 18.30 -14.80
C ARG A 658 8.79 17.54 -15.52
N LEU A 659 7.87 16.89 -14.81
CA LEU A 659 6.72 16.26 -15.42
C LEU A 659 5.82 17.28 -16.12
N LEU A 660 5.53 18.41 -15.46
CA LEU A 660 4.70 19.45 -16.04
C LEU A 660 5.36 20.14 -17.22
N GLU A 661 6.69 20.35 -17.18
CA GLU A 661 7.46 20.81 -18.35
C GLU A 661 7.25 19.90 -19.57
N ILE A 662 7.42 18.58 -19.39
CA ILE A 662 7.27 17.61 -20.48
C ILE A 662 5.83 17.57 -21.01
N LEU A 663 4.84 17.55 -20.12
CA LEU A 663 3.42 17.49 -20.51
C LEU A 663 2.94 18.80 -21.15
N ALA A 664 3.46 19.93 -20.70
CA ALA A 664 3.13 21.24 -21.25
C ALA A 664 3.78 21.45 -22.63
N GLY A 665 5.02 21.00 -22.82
CA GLY A 665 5.78 21.09 -24.07
C GLY A 665 5.47 20.01 -25.12
N ASP A 666 4.38 19.24 -24.96
CA ASP A 666 3.97 18.27 -25.97
C ASP A 666 3.57 18.96 -27.28
N LEU A 667 4.42 18.84 -28.30
CA LEU A 667 4.25 19.51 -29.60
C LEU A 667 3.00 19.05 -30.38
N GLU A 668 2.44 17.89 -30.05
CA GLU A 668 1.21 17.37 -30.66
C GLU A 668 -0.05 17.92 -29.96
N GLY A 669 0.10 18.67 -28.86
CA GLY A 669 -0.99 19.24 -28.09
C GLY A 669 -1.83 18.21 -27.33
N ARG A 670 -1.27 17.01 -27.09
CA ARG A 670 -1.96 15.91 -26.41
C ARG A 670 -2.27 16.27 -24.95
N SER A 671 -3.33 15.69 -24.41
CA SER A 671 -3.59 15.68 -22.97
C SER A 671 -2.59 14.78 -22.23
N ALA A 672 -2.42 15.00 -20.93
CA ALA A 672 -1.54 14.16 -20.10
C ALA A 672 -1.91 12.67 -20.19
N GLU A 673 -3.21 12.36 -20.22
CA GLU A 673 -3.72 10.99 -20.34
C GLU A 673 -3.35 10.36 -21.68
N GLU A 674 -3.44 11.11 -22.79
CA GLU A 674 -3.02 10.62 -24.12
C GLU A 674 -1.50 10.39 -24.18
N VAL A 675 -0.70 11.28 -23.58
CA VAL A 675 0.76 11.09 -23.47
C VAL A 675 1.07 9.80 -22.71
N PHE A 676 0.46 9.59 -21.53
CA PHE A 676 0.66 8.36 -20.76
C PHE A 676 0.14 7.11 -21.48
N ALA A 677 -0.93 7.22 -22.28
CA ALA A 677 -1.45 6.10 -23.06
C ALA A 677 -0.46 5.61 -24.14
N THR A 678 0.49 6.44 -24.57
CA THR A 678 1.57 6.03 -25.49
C THR A 678 2.61 5.12 -24.83
N LEU A 679 2.68 5.12 -23.50
CA LEU A 679 3.66 4.33 -22.76
C LEU A 679 3.14 2.91 -22.55
N PRO A 680 3.97 1.87 -22.75
CA PRO A 680 3.55 0.49 -22.57
C PRO A 680 3.04 0.23 -21.14
N LYS A 681 2.08 -0.69 -21.04
CA LYS A 681 1.43 -1.08 -19.79
C LYS A 681 1.24 -2.59 -19.76
N SER A 682 1.40 -3.17 -18.56
CA SER A 682 1.19 -4.58 -18.28
C SER A 682 0.09 -4.79 -17.26
N VAL A 683 -0.34 -6.05 -17.12
CA VAL A 683 -1.11 -6.46 -15.94
C VAL A 683 -0.13 -6.68 -14.79
N SER A 684 -0.26 -5.92 -13.72
CA SER A 684 0.60 -6.04 -12.54
C SER A 684 -0.21 -6.14 -11.25
N THR A 685 0.41 -6.68 -10.22
CA THR A 685 -0.10 -6.54 -8.86
C THR A 685 0.34 -5.19 -8.27
N PRO A 686 -0.39 -4.67 -7.28
CA PRO A 686 0.21 -3.71 -6.35
C PRO A 686 1.40 -4.36 -5.63
N GLU A 687 2.09 -3.59 -4.81
CA GLU A 687 3.05 -4.15 -3.87
C GLU A 687 2.32 -5.05 -2.86
N LEU A 688 2.81 -6.28 -2.71
CA LEU A 688 2.29 -7.26 -1.79
C LEU A 688 3.28 -7.42 -0.63
N LYS A 689 2.77 -7.46 0.61
CA LYS A 689 3.59 -7.57 1.81
C LYS A 689 3.25 -8.85 2.56
N ILE A 690 4.27 -9.56 3.03
CA ILE A 690 4.13 -10.69 3.96
C ILE A 690 4.86 -10.33 5.24
N GLU A 691 4.11 -10.16 6.32
CA GLU A 691 4.65 -9.88 7.65
C GLU A 691 5.37 -11.11 8.23
N LEU A 692 6.54 -10.85 8.79
CA LEU A 692 7.38 -11.81 9.49
C LEU A 692 7.89 -11.18 10.80
N ALA A 693 8.51 -11.97 11.66
CA ALA A 693 9.21 -11.39 12.80
C ALA A 693 10.50 -10.65 12.34
N GLU A 694 10.99 -9.74 13.19
CA GLU A 694 12.25 -9.04 12.95
C GLU A 694 13.38 -10.06 12.71
N GLY A 695 14.17 -9.83 11.66
CA GLY A 695 15.24 -10.73 11.21
C GLY A 695 14.79 -11.97 10.39
N GLU A 696 13.57 -12.50 10.59
CA GLU A 696 13.12 -13.73 9.89
C GLU A 696 13.05 -13.56 8.37
N HIS A 697 12.71 -12.37 7.89
CA HIS A 697 12.62 -12.05 6.47
C HIS A 697 13.97 -12.17 5.74
N TYR A 698 15.10 -11.86 6.39
CA TYR A 698 16.43 -12.07 5.83
C TYR A 698 16.78 -13.56 5.76
N ALA A 699 16.61 -14.30 6.87
CA ALA A 699 16.88 -15.74 6.93
C ALA A 699 16.01 -16.52 5.92
N PHE A 700 14.77 -16.09 5.75
CA PHE A 700 13.85 -16.64 4.76
C PHE A 700 14.40 -16.46 3.34
N MET A 701 14.86 -15.25 3.00
CA MET A 701 15.42 -14.96 1.67
C MET A 701 16.69 -15.74 1.39
N ASP A 702 17.57 -15.94 2.38
CA ASP A 702 18.78 -16.75 2.21
C ASP A 702 18.45 -18.21 1.91
N THR A 703 17.47 -18.77 2.62
CA THR A 703 16.98 -20.13 2.36
C THR A 703 16.34 -20.22 0.98
N LEU A 704 15.52 -19.24 0.61
CA LEU A 704 14.85 -19.18 -0.69
C LEU A 704 15.87 -19.14 -1.84
N ARG A 705 16.91 -18.30 -1.76
CA ARG A 705 17.94 -18.21 -2.82
C ARG A 705 18.66 -19.55 -3.06
N GLN A 706 18.87 -20.34 -2.02
CA GLN A 706 19.56 -21.63 -2.13
C GLN A 706 18.66 -22.70 -2.76
N GLN A 707 17.38 -22.72 -2.40
CA GLN A 707 16.45 -23.81 -2.72
C GLN A 707 15.58 -23.54 -3.95
N ALA A 708 15.27 -22.28 -4.23
CA ALA A 708 14.27 -21.94 -5.23
C ALA A 708 14.73 -22.31 -6.65
N ARG A 709 13.78 -22.79 -7.45
CA ARG A 709 13.97 -23.12 -8.87
C ARG A 709 12.86 -22.50 -9.70
N PHE A 710 13.24 -21.62 -10.62
CA PHE A 710 12.32 -20.96 -11.54
C PHE A 710 12.66 -21.41 -12.97
N GLU A 711 12.02 -22.50 -13.40
CA GLU A 711 12.25 -23.06 -14.73
C GLU A 711 11.87 -22.05 -15.82
N GLY A 712 12.75 -21.90 -16.82
CA GLY A 712 12.55 -20.99 -17.95
C GLY A 712 12.66 -19.49 -17.63
N ALA A 713 13.05 -19.12 -16.40
CA ALA A 713 13.27 -17.73 -16.01
C ALA A 713 14.76 -17.37 -15.99
N THR A 714 15.09 -16.13 -16.35
CA THR A 714 16.37 -15.52 -16.00
C THR A 714 16.29 -14.99 -14.57
N LEU A 715 17.21 -15.45 -13.71
CA LEU A 715 17.25 -15.03 -12.31
C LEU A 715 18.15 -13.83 -12.11
N ILE A 716 17.65 -12.85 -11.35
CA ILE A 716 18.36 -11.65 -10.93
C ILE A 716 18.32 -11.61 -9.40
N THR A 717 19.49 -11.63 -8.77
CA THR A 717 19.64 -11.72 -7.30
C THR A 717 20.38 -10.52 -6.70
N ILE A 718 20.36 -9.37 -7.39
CA ILE A 718 21.00 -8.13 -6.90
C ILE A 718 20.31 -7.60 -5.64
N ASP A 719 18.98 -7.73 -5.56
CA ASP A 719 18.17 -7.41 -4.39
C ASP A 719 16.99 -8.40 -4.33
N GLY A 720 16.99 -9.23 -3.30
CA GLY A 720 16.07 -10.36 -3.20
C GLY A 720 16.28 -11.43 -4.28
N LEU A 721 15.17 -11.87 -4.88
CA LEU A 721 15.10 -12.80 -6.01
C LEU A 721 14.03 -12.33 -6.99
N ARG A 722 14.47 -11.87 -8.16
CA ARG A 722 13.65 -11.56 -9.32
C ARG A 722 13.82 -12.64 -10.39
N ALA A 723 12.71 -13.08 -10.97
CA ALA A 723 12.66 -14.09 -12.00
C ALA A 723 11.91 -13.55 -13.23
N ASP A 724 12.61 -13.41 -14.35
CA ASP A 724 12.11 -12.82 -15.59
C ASP A 724 11.88 -13.90 -16.64
N TRP A 725 10.63 -14.05 -17.11
CA TRP A 725 10.24 -14.84 -18.27
C TRP A 725 9.99 -13.90 -19.47
N PRO A 726 9.90 -14.43 -20.71
CA PRO A 726 9.61 -13.61 -21.89
C PRO A 726 8.27 -12.85 -21.82
N ASP A 727 7.30 -13.32 -21.04
CA ASP A 727 5.92 -12.82 -20.95
C ASP A 727 5.55 -12.26 -19.55
N GLY A 728 6.55 -12.01 -18.69
CA GLY A 728 6.35 -11.41 -17.37
C GLY A 728 7.46 -11.72 -16.35
N TRP A 729 7.38 -11.12 -15.17
CA TRP A 729 8.34 -11.33 -14.10
C TRP A 729 7.69 -11.38 -12.71
N GLY A 730 8.42 -11.93 -11.74
CA GLY A 730 8.05 -11.86 -10.33
C GLY A 730 9.25 -11.52 -9.45
N LEU A 731 9.01 -10.84 -8.34
CA LEU A 731 10.02 -10.48 -7.34
C LEU A 731 9.56 -10.90 -5.96
N VAL A 732 10.50 -11.35 -5.16
CA VAL A 732 10.41 -11.35 -3.70
C VAL A 732 11.71 -10.83 -3.11
N ARG A 733 11.62 -9.87 -2.19
CA ARG A 733 12.77 -9.31 -1.48
C ARG A 733 12.45 -9.06 -0.01
N ALA A 734 13.48 -9.00 0.81
CA ALA A 734 13.39 -8.52 2.17
C ALA A 734 13.29 -6.98 2.16
N SER A 735 12.35 -6.42 2.92
CA SER A 735 12.33 -4.98 3.21
C SER A 735 13.50 -4.62 4.14
N ASN A 736 14.02 -3.40 4.02
CA ASN A 736 15.12 -2.90 4.85
C ASN A 736 14.65 -1.97 5.98
N THR A 737 13.36 -1.62 5.98
CA THR A 737 12.76 -0.69 6.95
C THR A 737 11.72 -1.36 7.84
N THR A 738 11.20 -2.51 7.42
CA THR A 738 10.11 -3.23 8.09
C THR A 738 10.33 -4.74 7.97
N PRO A 739 9.89 -5.56 8.94
CA PRO A 739 10.09 -7.01 8.91
C PRO A 739 9.10 -7.72 7.97
N VAL A 740 9.15 -7.37 6.68
CA VAL A 740 8.24 -7.89 5.67
C VAL A 740 9.01 -8.41 4.46
N LEU A 741 8.46 -9.43 3.80
CA LEU A 741 8.80 -9.72 2.41
C LEU A 741 7.93 -8.85 1.49
N VAL A 742 8.57 -8.19 0.55
CA VAL A 742 7.93 -7.38 -0.48
C VAL A 742 7.90 -8.18 -1.78
N LEU A 743 6.73 -8.30 -2.38
CA LEU A 743 6.51 -9.01 -3.64
C LEU A 743 5.80 -8.12 -4.65
N ARG A 744 6.14 -8.31 -5.92
CA ARG A 744 5.45 -7.71 -7.06
C ARG A 744 5.49 -8.68 -8.23
N PHE A 745 4.40 -8.74 -8.97
CA PHE A 745 4.28 -9.56 -10.17
C PHE A 745 3.77 -8.72 -11.32
N GLU A 746 4.28 -9.00 -12.51
CA GLU A 746 3.86 -8.34 -13.74
C GLU A 746 3.86 -9.36 -14.88
N ALA A 747 2.90 -9.24 -15.79
CA ALA A 747 2.86 -10.02 -17.01
C ALA A 747 2.08 -9.34 -18.12
N ASP A 748 2.28 -9.81 -19.35
CA ASP A 748 1.57 -9.30 -20.54
C ASP A 748 0.06 -9.55 -20.46
N ASN A 749 -0.35 -10.59 -19.73
CA ASN A 749 -1.75 -10.96 -19.58
C ASN A 749 -2.03 -11.68 -18.25
N LYS A 750 -3.31 -11.78 -17.89
CA LYS A 750 -3.78 -12.39 -16.64
C LYS A 750 -3.39 -13.87 -16.49
N ALA A 751 -3.27 -14.62 -17.58
CA ALA A 751 -2.91 -16.04 -17.53
C ALA A 751 -1.43 -16.23 -17.17
N ALA A 752 -0.55 -15.45 -17.80
CA ALA A 752 0.88 -15.41 -17.47
C ALA A 752 1.10 -14.91 -16.03
N LEU A 753 0.40 -13.85 -15.60
CA LEU A 753 0.49 -13.35 -14.22
C LEU A 753 0.14 -14.44 -13.20
N LYS A 754 -0.96 -15.15 -13.43
CA LYS A 754 -1.39 -16.25 -12.55
C LYS A 754 -0.36 -17.38 -12.53
N ARG A 755 0.22 -17.74 -13.68
CA ARG A 755 1.28 -18.76 -13.76
C ARG A 755 2.49 -18.36 -12.90
N ILE A 756 2.97 -17.12 -13.06
CA ILE A 756 4.11 -16.57 -12.30
C ILE A 756 3.81 -16.58 -10.80
N GLN A 757 2.64 -16.09 -10.39
CA GLN A 757 2.18 -16.15 -9.00
C GLN A 757 2.17 -17.59 -8.46
N GLN A 758 1.67 -18.56 -9.20
CA GLN A 758 1.69 -19.96 -8.77
C GLN A 758 3.10 -20.52 -8.63
N THR A 759 4.01 -20.15 -9.53
CA THR A 759 5.43 -20.54 -9.42
C THR A 759 6.04 -19.98 -8.14
N PHE A 760 5.87 -18.69 -7.86
CA PHE A 760 6.36 -18.07 -6.61
C PHE A 760 5.71 -18.68 -5.37
N ARG A 761 4.39 -18.89 -5.38
CA ARG A 761 3.66 -19.56 -4.30
C ARG A 761 4.26 -20.93 -3.99
N LYS A 762 4.57 -21.74 -5.01
CA LYS A 762 5.22 -23.05 -4.83
C LYS A 762 6.60 -22.92 -4.18
N GLN A 763 7.43 -21.97 -4.63
CA GLN A 763 8.78 -21.78 -4.07
C GLN A 763 8.74 -21.26 -2.61
N LEU A 764 7.87 -20.29 -2.32
CA LEU A 764 7.76 -19.72 -0.97
C LEU A 764 7.23 -20.75 0.04
N LEU A 765 6.22 -21.54 -0.33
CA LEU A 765 5.66 -22.57 0.54
C LEU A 765 6.61 -23.77 0.70
N ALA A 766 7.55 -24.00 -0.23
CA ALA A 766 8.59 -24.99 -0.07
C ALA A 766 9.58 -24.61 1.04
N VAL A 767 9.86 -23.31 1.21
CA VAL A 767 10.69 -22.80 2.32
C VAL A 767 9.90 -22.81 3.64
N ASN A 768 8.67 -22.31 3.63
CA ASN A 768 7.81 -22.31 4.80
C ASN A 768 6.34 -22.53 4.42
N PHE A 769 5.85 -23.76 4.65
CA PHE A 769 4.48 -24.17 4.32
C PHE A 769 3.38 -23.45 5.12
N LYS A 770 3.74 -22.74 6.21
CA LYS A 770 2.81 -21.99 7.06
C LYS A 770 2.63 -20.53 6.63
N LEU A 771 3.36 -20.06 5.60
CA LEU A 771 3.23 -18.69 5.12
C LEU A 771 1.80 -18.39 4.64
N LYS A 772 1.25 -17.28 5.09
CA LYS A 772 0.00 -16.72 4.55
C LYS A 772 0.36 -15.81 3.38
N LEU A 773 0.06 -16.26 2.17
CA LEU A 773 0.37 -15.52 0.95
C LEU A 773 -0.81 -14.64 0.54
N PRO A 774 -0.61 -13.35 0.24
CA PRO A 774 -1.67 -12.41 -0.13
C PRO A 774 -2.06 -12.48 -1.63
N PHE A 775 -1.67 -13.54 -2.33
CA PHE A 775 -1.90 -13.76 -3.77
C PHE A 775 -2.01 -15.25 -4.07
#